data_AF-A0A6P1MGW5-F1
#
_entry.id   AF-A0A6P1MGW5-F1
#
_cell.length_a   1.000
_cell.length_b   1.000
_cell.length_c   1.000
_cell.angle_alpha   90.00
_cell.angle_beta   90.00
_cell.angle_gamma   90.00
#
_symmetry.space_group_name_H-M   'P 1'
#
loop_
_entity.id
_entity.type
_entity.pdbx_description
1 polymer ?
#
loop_
_entity_poly.entity_id
_entity_poly.type
_entity_poly.pdbx_seq_one_letter_code
_entity_poly.pdbx_strand_id
1 'polypeptide(L)'
;MYIQSPSGITKAVVALCAAGLLAAVCNADVISNFLVDAGFELPDGDWPAYEPNSSTSPWFTAGENADGSFKATGAEAYSGSQSFLFDWYGDAGAVVQNTEESVDVSMVYELSFWMLKAEPSSNSSHTNVPSINIGFYTSTNNGVSYAYASTLIAGAQNSDTNIWEQFSAVISGASLALFNGQKIQLRINKPNESVTHKIYVDDVVFGEYQPEPSTELLKDPGFEEIVDNEPNSSTAPWATVGEGQDGSFVTGIDQAKSGTQSATFTFYFDDGAIVQNLTNRIDATMDYAASVWMLTAEPSSNPSHTNSPSLAIQMYSSPAYGSDYTYLGTFTAENQNSDTNVWEVFSGVISGGLLAGREGEYIQIRFAKENMNATHRMWIDDASFTAVEHVPMTYYLDAASGSDTNNGLSTLTPWQTMERLNGETFGAGDQILFKRGRTFTGRFVLNGGGTPESPLVIAAYGSGNKPVLNGGTNDREVIYAEGSSGFEVRNLQIRNYHPTGVYSNRFGVVLDPPVNAGDLQHIWFINVDFSAIQGAGDSNPDDDHESRGIQADINNTDNPSVLSRWNDFRIEQCLFENIDGRGAQVRDSCHDIADYRIRGYSYYPSIGVVFQNNTGSNCYRNLFQINGTKDALIQYNTMDGTQEGSAFWPFACEGTLVQFNVFRNILKDGADASCCHFDFNCVDSLMQYNLGINCQGSLIQVLNNSNGTNFQINAVARYNLGIDCGWRDSNNSAGIMITGDSSGSKIYNNTVITTDLHPAYKAISFANWGGAWPTNSFIANNLFFAAGSASTYANTDWMVQRDNVITHNLYAGNLSVCSADISPVSGYPGFVNSTGSTAEDFRITYGSAAIGAGALIPDNGGVDYFGNLLTNMFPTIGFHEYQTDPSIDSDGDLIPDFWERVNGLLPAVNDAFADADGDQKTNLDEYAANTDPADPTSFFAVQVLSVLGQLDWDQRPDRLYQVFQALELSGIWDLIESNAVPPVSVDFEEPSQFYKIEVSVPGS
;
A
#
# COMPACT_ATOMS: atom_id res chain seq x y z
N MET A 1 21.40 -44.37 -10.13
CA MET A 1 21.04 -44.86 -11.48
C MET A 1 20.66 -43.62 -12.26
N TYR A 2 21.56 -43.20 -13.16
CA TYR A 2 21.60 -42.04 -14.09
C TYR A 2 21.23 -40.62 -13.55
N ILE A 3 22.14 -39.66 -13.22
CA ILE A 3 23.35 -39.07 -13.89
C ILE A 3 22.92 -38.18 -15.08
N GLN A 4 23.27 -36.90 -15.31
CA GLN A 4 24.34 -35.96 -14.89
C GLN A 4 23.95 -34.51 -15.29
N SER A 5 24.43 -33.49 -14.58
CA SER A 5 24.83 -32.22 -15.21
C SER A 5 26.27 -32.34 -15.74
N PRO A 6 26.70 -31.49 -16.68
CA PRO A 6 27.94 -30.76 -16.35
C PRO A 6 28.06 -29.34 -16.95
N SER A 7 28.72 -28.48 -16.15
CA SER A 7 29.61 -27.34 -16.51
C SER A 7 29.01 -26.19 -17.33
N GLY A 8 29.12 -24.91 -16.95
CA GLY A 8 30.19 -24.22 -16.23
C GLY A 8 30.94 -23.25 -17.15
N ILE A 9 30.50 -21.98 -17.17
CA ILE A 9 31.24 -20.70 -17.36
C ILE A 9 32.22 -20.57 -18.57
N THR A 10 31.99 -19.64 -19.50
CA THR A 10 32.66 -18.29 -19.65
C THR A 10 32.46 -17.70 -21.06
N LYS A 11 32.22 -16.38 -21.12
CA LYS A 11 32.04 -15.48 -22.28
C LYS A 11 33.09 -15.60 -23.41
N ALA A 12 32.66 -15.42 -24.66
CA ALA A 12 33.33 -14.58 -25.66
C ALA A 12 32.41 -14.28 -26.87
N VAL A 13 32.32 -13.00 -27.21
CA VAL A 13 31.65 -12.38 -28.37
C VAL A 13 32.33 -12.79 -29.68
N VAL A 14 31.54 -13.18 -30.70
CA VAL A 14 31.88 -12.97 -32.12
C VAL A 14 30.59 -12.74 -32.91
N ALA A 15 30.44 -11.52 -33.43
CA ALA A 15 29.44 -11.15 -34.42
C ALA A 15 29.68 -11.86 -35.76
N LEU A 16 28.61 -12.26 -36.43
CA LEU A 16 28.64 -12.52 -37.88
C LEU A 16 27.27 -12.25 -38.48
N CYS A 17 27.14 -11.07 -39.10
CA CYS A 17 26.11 -10.78 -40.07
C CYS A 17 26.25 -11.69 -41.30
N ALA A 18 25.15 -12.24 -41.78
CA ALA A 18 24.99 -12.62 -43.17
C ALA A 18 23.52 -12.43 -43.59
N ALA A 19 23.34 -11.51 -44.53
CA ALA A 19 22.09 -10.94 -45.03
C ALA A 19 21.17 -11.94 -45.73
N GLY A 20 19.87 -11.62 -45.77
CA GLY A 20 18.87 -12.40 -46.52
C GLY A 20 17.45 -11.84 -46.62
N LEU A 21 17.31 -10.58 -47.05
CA LEU A 21 16.16 -9.96 -47.75
C LEU A 21 14.75 -9.86 -47.09
N LEU A 22 14.33 -8.58 -47.00
CA LEU A 22 12.99 -7.98 -47.20
C LEU A 22 11.93 -8.12 -46.09
N ALA A 23 11.80 -7.11 -45.23
CA ALA A 23 10.78 -6.05 -45.36
C ALA A 23 10.88 -5.01 -44.22
N ALA A 24 10.78 -3.73 -44.62
CA ALA A 24 10.39 -2.51 -43.90
C ALA A 24 10.82 -2.26 -42.44
N VAL A 25 11.51 -1.13 -42.30
CA VAL A 25 11.83 -0.36 -41.10
C VAL A 25 10.59 -0.14 -40.24
N CYS A 26 10.67 -0.36 -38.93
CA CYS A 26 9.72 0.14 -37.93
C CYS A 26 10.43 1.28 -37.16
N ASN A 27 9.68 2.20 -36.53
CA ASN A 27 10.26 3.21 -35.62
C ASN A 27 11.34 2.57 -34.74
N ALA A 28 12.50 3.23 -34.57
CA ALA A 28 13.70 2.67 -33.94
C ALA A 28 13.51 2.08 -32.53
N ASP A 29 12.35 2.31 -31.89
CA ASP A 29 12.03 1.90 -30.53
C ASP A 29 10.95 0.79 -30.41
N VAL A 30 10.19 0.49 -31.49
CA VAL A 30 9.14 -0.54 -31.50
C VAL A 30 9.57 -1.72 -32.36
N ILE A 31 9.94 -2.85 -31.74
CA ILE A 31 10.50 -4.03 -32.44
C ILE A 31 9.42 -4.80 -33.20
N SER A 32 8.16 -4.74 -32.75
CA SER A 32 7.03 -5.38 -33.42
C SER A 32 5.78 -4.55 -33.27
N ASN A 33 5.28 -3.98 -34.38
CA ASN A 33 3.97 -3.33 -34.40
C ASN A 33 2.86 -4.39 -34.40
N PHE A 34 2.03 -4.35 -33.36
CA PHE A 34 0.88 -5.25 -33.19
C PHE A 34 -0.36 -4.79 -33.97
N LEU A 35 -0.29 -3.65 -34.65
CA LEU A 35 -1.30 -3.17 -35.58
C LEU A 35 -0.86 -3.48 -37.02
N VAL A 36 -1.75 -4.05 -37.84
CA VAL A 36 -1.43 -4.50 -39.21
C VAL A 36 -1.60 -3.36 -40.22
N ASP A 37 -0.50 -2.84 -40.79
CA ASP A 37 -0.46 -2.16 -42.09
C ASP A 37 0.86 -2.52 -42.83
N ALA A 38 0.76 -2.79 -44.14
CA ALA A 38 1.86 -3.18 -45.01
C ALA A 38 2.50 -2.01 -45.79
N GLY A 39 2.00 -0.77 -45.62
CA GLY A 39 2.49 0.41 -46.33
C GLY A 39 3.27 1.38 -45.45
N PHE A 40 4.47 1.01 -45.01
CA PHE A 40 5.35 1.90 -44.24
C PHE A 40 6.59 2.32 -45.06
N GLU A 41 6.83 3.62 -45.17
CA GLU A 41 8.13 4.23 -45.56
C GLU A 41 8.38 5.43 -44.61
N LEU A 42 9.60 5.55 -44.09
CA LEU A 42 10.03 6.67 -43.25
C LEU A 42 10.00 8.01 -44.01
N PRO A 43 9.75 9.15 -43.35
CA PRO A 43 10.14 10.45 -43.87
C PRO A 43 11.67 10.58 -43.77
N ASP A 44 12.36 10.62 -44.90
CA ASP A 44 13.75 11.13 -44.94
C ASP A 44 13.72 12.60 -44.50
N GLY A 45 14.60 12.94 -43.55
CA GLY A 45 14.68 14.23 -42.88
C GLY A 45 14.61 15.43 -43.82
N ASP A 46 13.68 16.33 -43.51
CA ASP A 46 13.41 17.68 -44.05
C ASP A 46 11.96 17.85 -44.55
N TRP A 47 10.96 17.78 -43.66
CA TRP A 47 9.60 18.20 -44.04
C TRP A 47 8.86 18.94 -42.91
N PRO A 48 8.70 20.27 -42.99
CA PRO A 48 7.67 20.98 -42.27
C PRO A 48 6.37 20.99 -43.10
N ALA A 49 5.24 20.68 -42.45
CA ALA A 49 3.87 20.95 -42.91
C ALA A 49 3.21 20.01 -43.96
N TYR A 50 3.63 18.75 -44.09
CA TYR A 50 2.93 17.76 -44.94
C TYR A 50 2.36 16.58 -44.13
N GLU A 51 1.38 15.90 -44.74
CA GLU A 51 0.68 14.73 -44.20
C GLU A 51 1.63 13.52 -44.05
N PRO A 52 1.66 12.84 -42.89
CA PRO A 52 2.37 11.57 -42.74
C PRO A 52 1.84 10.57 -43.76
N ASN A 53 2.71 10.03 -44.60
CA ASN A 53 2.38 9.01 -45.60
C ASN A 53 1.21 9.35 -46.55
N SER A 54 1.40 10.36 -47.41
CA SER A 54 0.39 10.92 -48.34
C SER A 54 -0.24 9.99 -49.41
N SER A 55 -0.20 8.65 -49.25
CA SER A 55 -0.72 7.72 -50.25
C SER A 55 -1.29 6.39 -49.73
N THR A 56 -1.38 6.18 -48.41
CA THR A 56 -1.93 4.94 -47.84
C THR A 56 -3.41 5.07 -47.47
N SER A 57 -4.08 3.91 -47.39
CA SER A 57 -5.45 3.82 -46.87
C SER A 57 -5.42 3.75 -45.35
N PRO A 58 -6.47 4.23 -44.64
CA PRO A 58 -6.41 4.37 -43.21
C PRO A 58 -6.46 3.01 -42.52
N TRP A 59 -5.70 2.89 -41.44
CA TRP A 59 -5.50 1.68 -40.64
C TRP A 59 -6.59 1.57 -39.56
N PHE A 60 -7.85 1.27 -39.89
CA PHE A 60 -8.84 0.95 -38.85
C PHE A 60 -9.86 -0.10 -39.25
N THR A 61 -10.18 -0.98 -38.31
CA THR A 61 -11.29 -1.93 -38.43
C THR A 61 -12.53 -1.34 -37.77
N ALA A 62 -13.61 -1.09 -38.52
CA ALA A 62 -14.89 -0.74 -37.89
C ALA A 62 -15.54 -2.01 -37.27
N GLY A 63 -15.60 -2.16 -35.93
CA GLY A 63 -16.33 -3.26 -35.23
C GLY A 63 -16.82 -3.03 -33.76
N GLU A 64 -18.16 -2.93 -33.57
CA GLU A 64 -19.14 -2.58 -32.48
C GLU A 64 -19.17 -1.33 -31.52
N ASN A 65 -20.34 -0.63 -31.40
CA ASN A 65 -20.94 -0.23 -30.11
C ASN A 65 -21.71 -1.46 -29.53
N ALA A 66 -22.15 -1.41 -28.27
CA ALA A 66 -23.29 -2.18 -27.75
C ALA A 66 -24.38 -1.16 -27.38
N ASP A 67 -25.57 -1.07 -27.97
CA ASP A 67 -26.38 -2.10 -28.63
C ASP A 67 -25.80 -2.83 -29.84
N GLY A 68 -24.82 -2.24 -30.53
CA GLY A 68 -24.37 -2.62 -31.88
C GLY A 68 -24.04 -1.42 -32.77
N SER A 69 -24.42 -0.20 -32.34
CA SER A 69 -24.21 1.11 -33.00
C SER A 69 -22.78 1.45 -33.45
N PHE A 70 -22.51 2.51 -34.20
CA PHE A 70 -21.16 3.09 -34.35
C PHE A 70 -21.20 4.36 -35.15
N LYS A 71 -20.23 5.25 -34.94
CA LYS A 71 -19.95 6.32 -35.91
C LYS A 71 -18.46 6.61 -36.06
N ALA A 72 -17.91 6.11 -37.16
CA ALA A 72 -16.84 6.80 -37.87
C ALA A 72 -17.50 7.58 -39.02
N THR A 73 -17.12 8.84 -39.21
CA THR A 73 -17.50 9.62 -40.40
C THR A 73 -16.42 9.48 -41.44
N GLY A 74 -16.36 8.31 -42.08
CA GLY A 74 -15.62 8.07 -43.33
C GLY A 74 -14.09 8.16 -43.26
N ALA A 75 -13.43 7.48 -44.19
CA ALA A 75 -12.10 7.88 -44.63
C ALA A 75 -12.29 9.15 -45.46
N GLU A 76 -11.88 10.31 -44.94
CA GLU A 76 -11.90 11.55 -45.71
C GLU A 76 -10.49 11.94 -46.10
N ALA A 77 -10.35 12.42 -47.34
CA ALA A 77 -9.07 12.84 -47.85
C ALA A 77 -8.73 14.24 -47.32
N TYR A 78 -7.69 14.37 -46.50
CA TYR A 78 -7.04 15.65 -46.30
C TYR A 78 -5.95 15.76 -47.37
N SER A 79 -5.94 16.83 -48.17
CA SER A 79 -4.91 17.04 -49.23
C SER A 79 -4.65 15.88 -50.24
N GLY A 80 -5.51 14.86 -50.32
CA GLY A 80 -5.37 13.74 -51.27
C GLY A 80 -5.09 12.37 -50.65
N SER A 81 -4.88 12.29 -49.32
CA SER A 81 -4.51 11.05 -48.61
C SER A 81 -5.48 10.73 -47.47
N GLN A 82 -5.55 9.47 -47.03
CA GLN A 82 -6.68 8.99 -46.21
C GLN A 82 -6.31 8.86 -44.72
N SER A 83 -6.74 9.80 -43.89
CA SER A 83 -6.65 9.69 -42.42
C SER A 83 -8.01 9.32 -41.79
N PHE A 84 -7.99 8.92 -40.51
CA PHE A 84 -9.21 8.81 -39.72
C PHE A 84 -9.71 10.19 -39.26
N LEU A 85 -11.00 10.48 -39.44
CA LEU A 85 -11.62 11.78 -39.15
C LEU A 85 -12.77 11.67 -38.14
N PHE A 86 -12.74 12.54 -37.11
CA PHE A 86 -13.93 12.90 -36.33
C PHE A 86 -14.62 14.12 -36.96
N ASP A 87 -15.54 13.91 -37.92
CA ASP A 87 -16.15 14.99 -38.74
C ASP A 87 -17.35 15.68 -38.06
N TRP A 88 -18.15 14.92 -37.30
CA TRP A 88 -19.42 15.42 -36.77
C TRP A 88 -19.29 15.96 -35.34
N TYR A 89 -19.59 17.24 -35.21
CA TYR A 89 -19.46 18.01 -33.98
C TYR A 89 -20.26 17.41 -32.80
N GLY A 90 -21.43 16.82 -33.07
CA GLY A 90 -22.28 16.19 -32.05
C GLY A 90 -22.01 14.71 -31.78
N ASP A 91 -21.01 14.09 -32.42
CA ASP A 91 -20.74 12.67 -32.21
C ASP A 91 -19.85 12.45 -30.98
N ALA A 92 -20.28 11.58 -30.07
CA ALA A 92 -19.40 10.86 -29.16
C ALA A 92 -19.05 9.52 -29.84
N GLY A 93 -17.77 9.28 -30.12
CA GLY A 93 -17.34 8.14 -30.93
C GLY A 93 -15.98 7.59 -30.51
N ALA A 94 -15.77 6.31 -30.81
CA ALA A 94 -14.56 5.54 -30.53
C ALA A 94 -14.09 4.83 -31.80
N VAL A 95 -12.78 4.89 -32.09
CA VAL A 95 -12.12 3.94 -33.01
C VAL A 95 -11.54 2.83 -32.17
N VAL A 96 -11.75 1.59 -32.58
CA VAL A 96 -11.23 0.42 -31.87
C VAL A 96 -10.31 -0.37 -32.77
N GLN A 97 -9.24 -0.90 -32.20
CA GLN A 97 -8.35 -1.80 -32.91
C GLN A 97 -7.96 -2.95 -31.99
N ASN A 98 -8.28 -4.17 -32.42
CA ASN A 98 -7.88 -5.39 -31.73
C ASN A 98 -6.49 -5.81 -32.22
N THR A 99 -5.67 -6.33 -31.33
CA THR A 99 -4.39 -6.94 -31.70
C THR A 99 -4.51 -8.46 -31.79
N GLU A 100 -3.62 -9.10 -32.54
CA GLU A 100 -3.47 -10.56 -32.47
C GLU A 100 -2.76 -11.00 -31.18
N GLU A 101 -1.95 -10.10 -30.60
CA GLU A 101 -1.18 -10.36 -29.38
C GLU A 101 -2.00 -10.30 -28.09
N SER A 102 -1.41 -10.83 -27.02
CA SER A 102 -1.97 -10.84 -25.66
C SER A 102 -1.04 -10.08 -24.72
N VAL A 103 -1.57 -9.61 -23.58
CA VAL A 103 -0.74 -8.98 -22.55
C VAL A 103 0.35 -9.97 -22.10
N ASP A 104 1.57 -9.49 -22.04
CA ASP A 104 2.77 -10.13 -21.56
C ASP A 104 3.41 -9.17 -20.56
N VAL A 105 3.42 -9.60 -19.31
CA VAL A 105 3.91 -8.80 -18.20
C VAL A 105 5.42 -8.58 -18.22
N SER A 106 6.14 -9.34 -19.04
CA SER A 106 7.59 -9.19 -19.23
C SER A 106 7.97 -8.15 -20.28
N MET A 107 6.99 -7.66 -21.05
CA MET A 107 7.19 -6.64 -22.08
C MET A 107 6.95 -5.23 -21.55
N VAL A 108 7.52 -4.24 -22.24
CA VAL A 108 7.08 -2.85 -22.18
C VAL A 108 6.36 -2.55 -23.49
N TYR A 109 5.27 -1.81 -23.46
CA TYR A 109 4.52 -1.44 -24.65
C TYR A 109 4.68 0.04 -24.95
N GLU A 110 4.84 0.40 -26.22
CA GLU A 110 4.73 1.79 -26.69
C GLU A 110 3.56 1.94 -27.65
N LEU A 111 2.88 3.08 -27.53
CA LEU A 111 1.89 3.59 -28.47
C LEU A 111 2.38 4.94 -29.00
N SER A 112 2.34 5.17 -30.31
CA SER A 112 2.54 6.50 -30.89
C SER A 112 1.53 6.79 -32.00
N PHE A 113 1.22 8.06 -32.28
CA PHE A 113 0.33 8.46 -33.38
C PHE A 113 0.53 9.90 -33.81
N TRP A 114 0.13 10.23 -35.03
CA TRP A 114 0.08 11.60 -35.54
C TRP A 114 -1.35 12.13 -35.48
N MET A 115 -1.50 13.39 -35.08
CA MET A 115 -2.79 14.08 -35.01
C MET A 115 -2.70 15.43 -35.69
N LEU A 116 -3.75 15.84 -36.39
CA LEU A 116 -3.91 17.19 -36.92
C LEU A 116 -5.28 17.77 -36.55
N LYS A 117 -5.25 18.97 -36.00
CA LYS A 117 -6.41 19.83 -35.74
C LYS A 117 -6.59 20.79 -36.91
N ALA A 118 -7.63 20.64 -37.72
CA ALA A 118 -7.88 21.55 -38.86
C ALA A 118 -8.79 22.73 -38.47
N GLU A 119 -8.93 23.72 -39.36
CA GLU A 119 -9.69 24.97 -39.16
C GLU A 119 -11.02 24.80 -38.38
N PRO A 120 -11.32 25.73 -37.45
CA PRO A 120 -12.52 25.65 -36.62
C PRO A 120 -13.81 25.80 -37.44
N SER A 121 -14.87 25.21 -36.92
CA SER A 121 -16.22 25.31 -37.45
C SER A 121 -16.73 26.76 -37.44
N SER A 122 -17.43 27.16 -38.49
CA SER A 122 -18.12 28.45 -38.55
C SER A 122 -19.38 28.52 -37.68
N ASN A 123 -19.73 27.47 -36.93
CA ASN A 123 -20.92 27.40 -36.09
C ASN A 123 -20.60 27.81 -34.64
N SER A 124 -21.17 28.94 -34.21
CA SER A 124 -20.96 29.52 -32.88
C SER A 124 -21.52 28.70 -31.70
N SER A 125 -22.20 27.59 -31.96
CA SER A 125 -22.65 26.65 -30.92
C SER A 125 -21.62 25.58 -30.53
N HIS A 126 -20.45 25.55 -31.18
CA HIS A 126 -19.36 24.64 -30.84
C HIS A 126 -18.33 25.33 -29.93
N THR A 127 -18.12 24.81 -28.72
CA THR A 127 -17.38 25.51 -27.65
C THR A 127 -16.18 24.75 -27.12
N ASN A 128 -15.96 23.49 -27.51
CA ASN A 128 -14.99 22.61 -26.85
C ASN A 128 -13.68 22.45 -27.62
N VAL A 129 -12.57 22.36 -26.88
CA VAL A 129 -11.23 22.16 -27.43
C VAL A 129 -11.08 20.72 -27.96
N PRO A 130 -10.51 20.52 -29.17
CA PRO A 130 -10.28 19.18 -29.72
C PRO A 130 -9.29 18.40 -28.87
N SER A 131 -9.71 17.23 -28.40
CA SER A 131 -8.88 16.31 -27.63
C SER A 131 -9.19 14.86 -27.96
N ILE A 132 -8.20 13.97 -27.79
CA ILE A 132 -8.35 12.52 -27.95
C ILE A 132 -7.81 11.79 -26.71
N ASN A 133 -8.52 10.74 -26.29
CA ASN A 133 -8.05 9.76 -25.31
C ASN A 133 -7.74 8.45 -26.01
N ILE A 134 -6.69 7.74 -25.61
CA ILE A 134 -6.43 6.37 -26.03
C ILE A 134 -6.41 5.47 -24.79
N GLY A 135 -7.33 4.51 -24.76
CA GLY A 135 -7.43 3.51 -23.69
C GLY A 135 -6.95 2.13 -24.12
N PHE A 136 -6.38 1.40 -23.18
CA PHE A 136 -5.98 0.00 -23.26
C PHE A 136 -7.06 -0.87 -22.63
N TYR A 137 -7.57 -1.83 -23.39
CA TYR A 137 -8.63 -2.73 -22.98
C TYR A 137 -8.19 -4.18 -23.16
N THR A 138 -8.68 -5.06 -22.29
CA THR A 138 -8.30 -6.48 -22.27
C THR A 138 -9.49 -7.41 -22.29
N SER A 139 -9.30 -8.63 -22.83
CA SER A 139 -10.34 -9.65 -22.90
C SER A 139 -9.85 -11.02 -22.47
N THR A 140 -10.54 -11.62 -21.50
CA THR A 140 -10.40 -13.03 -21.13
C THR A 140 -11.12 -13.98 -22.10
N ASN A 141 -12.00 -13.46 -22.95
CA ASN A 141 -12.88 -14.25 -23.81
C ASN A 141 -12.39 -14.28 -25.28
N ASN A 142 -11.08 -14.34 -25.49
CA ASN A 142 -10.45 -14.35 -26.82
C ASN A 142 -10.93 -13.22 -27.75
N GLY A 143 -11.17 -12.03 -27.20
CA GLY A 143 -11.54 -10.85 -27.98
C GLY A 143 -13.02 -10.70 -28.31
N VAL A 144 -13.91 -11.46 -27.65
CA VAL A 144 -15.37 -11.32 -27.80
C VAL A 144 -15.92 -10.13 -27.02
N SER A 145 -15.32 -9.78 -25.88
CA SER A 145 -15.73 -8.62 -25.07
C SER A 145 -14.53 -8.08 -24.30
N TYR A 146 -14.34 -6.77 -24.33
CA TYR A 146 -13.16 -6.08 -23.78
C TYR A 146 -13.54 -5.17 -22.60
N ALA A 147 -12.83 -5.32 -21.49
CA ALA A 147 -12.92 -4.48 -20.31
C ALA A 147 -11.80 -3.43 -20.29
N TYR A 148 -12.08 -2.27 -19.70
CA TYR A 148 -11.07 -1.23 -19.52
C TYR A 148 -9.97 -1.73 -18.58
N ALA A 149 -8.71 -1.60 -18.99
CA ALA A 149 -7.56 -1.98 -18.18
C ALA A 149 -6.75 -0.74 -17.76
N SER A 150 -6.44 0.15 -18.71
CA SER A 150 -5.66 1.37 -18.44
C SER A 150 -5.93 2.47 -19.46
N THR A 151 -5.53 3.70 -19.16
CA THR A 151 -5.47 4.81 -20.12
C THR A 151 -4.02 5.01 -20.54
N LEU A 152 -3.76 4.96 -21.85
CA LEU A 152 -2.43 5.21 -22.41
C LEU A 152 -2.20 6.71 -22.60
N ILE A 153 -3.19 7.40 -23.19
CA ILE A 153 -3.13 8.83 -23.46
C ILE A 153 -4.45 9.45 -23.03
N ALA A 154 -4.39 10.51 -22.23
CA ALA A 154 -5.56 11.27 -21.77
C ALA A 154 -5.47 12.70 -22.31
N GLY A 155 -6.44 13.08 -23.14
CA GLY A 155 -6.67 14.46 -23.55
C GLY A 155 -5.60 15.05 -24.46
N ALA A 156 -5.03 14.27 -25.38
CA ALA A 156 -4.04 14.77 -26.36
C ALA A 156 -4.65 15.89 -27.22
N GLN A 157 -3.95 17.02 -27.34
CA GLN A 157 -4.36 18.19 -28.12
C GLN A 157 -3.20 18.73 -28.93
N ASN A 158 -3.43 19.03 -30.21
CA ASN A 158 -2.43 19.75 -31.02
C ASN A 158 -2.18 21.15 -30.47
N SER A 159 -0.90 21.51 -30.39
CA SER A 159 -0.39 22.85 -30.13
C SER A 159 -1.02 23.90 -31.05
N ASP A 160 -1.03 23.67 -32.36
CA ASP A 160 -1.50 24.64 -33.37
C ASP A 160 -2.47 24.05 -34.41
N THR A 161 -3.14 24.92 -35.17
CA THR A 161 -4.11 24.53 -36.21
C THR A 161 -3.42 24.27 -37.54
N ASN A 162 -3.83 23.22 -38.25
CA ASN A 162 -3.26 22.70 -39.51
C ASN A 162 -1.79 22.26 -39.41
N ILE A 163 -1.33 21.86 -38.22
CA ILE A 163 -0.02 21.25 -38.01
C ILE A 163 -0.22 19.81 -37.54
N TRP A 164 0.51 18.88 -38.16
CA TRP A 164 0.61 17.50 -37.70
C TRP A 164 1.57 17.44 -36.51
N GLU A 165 1.14 16.83 -35.42
CA GLU A 165 1.93 16.64 -34.20
C GLU A 165 1.87 15.17 -33.78
N GLN A 166 2.99 14.65 -33.30
CA GLN A 166 3.11 13.26 -32.86
C GLN A 166 2.91 13.16 -31.34
N PHE A 167 2.16 12.16 -30.90
CA PHE A 167 1.91 11.83 -29.51
C PHE A 167 2.38 10.40 -29.24
N SER A 168 2.97 10.14 -28.08
CA SER A 168 3.33 8.77 -27.66
C SER A 168 3.14 8.53 -26.16
N ALA A 169 3.04 7.25 -25.79
CA ALA A 169 2.95 6.78 -24.42
C ALA A 169 3.57 5.39 -24.28
N VAL A 170 4.21 5.14 -23.14
CA VAL A 170 4.81 3.85 -22.78
C VAL A 170 4.09 3.29 -21.56
N ILE A 171 3.82 1.99 -21.54
CA ILE A 171 3.24 1.29 -20.40
C ILE A 171 4.02 0.01 -20.11
N SER A 172 4.45 -0.16 -18.86
CA SER A 172 5.12 -1.39 -18.42
C SER A 172 4.12 -2.54 -18.33
N GLY A 173 4.43 -3.70 -18.92
CA GLY A 173 3.62 -4.91 -18.80
C GLY A 173 3.46 -5.37 -17.35
N ALA A 174 4.41 -5.06 -16.46
CA ALA A 174 4.31 -5.36 -15.03
C ALA A 174 3.11 -4.63 -14.38
N SER A 175 2.84 -3.39 -14.78
CA SER A 175 1.65 -2.63 -14.32
C SER A 175 0.31 -3.24 -14.77
N LEU A 176 0.38 -4.14 -15.76
CA LEU A 176 -0.76 -4.87 -16.31
C LEU A 176 -0.81 -6.33 -15.80
N ALA A 177 -0.14 -6.64 -14.69
CA ALA A 177 0.01 -8.00 -14.15
C ALA A 177 -1.29 -8.79 -14.01
N LEU A 178 -2.37 -8.11 -13.61
CA LEU A 178 -3.70 -8.69 -13.45
C LEU A 178 -4.33 -9.16 -14.77
N PHE A 179 -3.80 -8.72 -15.91
CA PHE A 179 -4.33 -8.99 -17.25
C PHE A 179 -3.42 -9.88 -18.09
N ASN A 180 -2.37 -10.46 -17.51
CA ASN A 180 -1.43 -11.32 -18.23
C ASN A 180 -2.15 -12.42 -19.05
N GLY A 181 -1.75 -12.58 -20.31
CA GLY A 181 -2.33 -13.53 -21.26
C GLY A 181 -3.69 -13.13 -21.86
N GLN A 182 -4.27 -11.98 -21.50
CA GLN A 182 -5.54 -11.51 -22.08
C GLN A 182 -5.34 -10.81 -23.44
N LYS A 183 -6.32 -10.89 -24.35
CA LYS A 183 -6.25 -10.20 -25.66
C LYS A 183 -6.32 -8.69 -25.50
N ILE A 184 -5.61 -7.93 -26.34
CA ILE A 184 -5.52 -6.47 -26.26
C ILE A 184 -6.42 -5.80 -27.30
N GLN A 185 -7.07 -4.70 -26.89
CA GLN A 185 -7.78 -3.77 -27.76
C GLN A 185 -7.40 -2.34 -27.38
N LEU A 186 -7.11 -1.51 -28.39
CA LEU A 186 -6.97 -0.07 -28.23
C LEU A 186 -8.30 0.61 -28.54
N ARG A 187 -8.64 1.66 -27.76
CA ARG A 187 -9.78 2.53 -28.05
C ARG A 187 -9.36 3.99 -28.09
N ILE A 188 -9.52 4.62 -29.25
CA ILE A 188 -9.27 6.04 -29.49
C ILE A 188 -10.62 6.77 -29.41
N ASN A 189 -10.82 7.54 -28.36
CA ASN A 189 -12.09 8.17 -28.02
C ASN A 189 -11.99 9.69 -28.05
N LYS A 190 -13.04 10.34 -28.55
CA LYS A 190 -13.24 11.79 -28.37
C LYS A 190 -14.03 12.03 -27.08
N PRO A 191 -13.43 12.60 -26.01
CA PRO A 191 -14.06 12.65 -24.69
C PRO A 191 -15.23 13.64 -24.59
N ASN A 192 -15.29 14.65 -25.46
CA ASN A 192 -16.30 15.71 -25.40
C ASN A 192 -17.15 15.78 -26.69
N GLU A 193 -18.45 16.01 -26.56
CA GLU A 193 -19.33 16.42 -27.65
C GLU A 193 -19.07 17.91 -28.02
N SER A 194 -19.55 18.39 -29.16
CA SER A 194 -19.48 19.80 -29.61
C SER A 194 -18.06 20.41 -29.74
N VAL A 195 -17.12 19.62 -30.27
CA VAL A 195 -15.72 20.04 -30.52
C VAL A 195 -15.65 21.08 -31.64
N THR A 196 -14.86 22.13 -31.48
CA THR A 196 -14.83 23.27 -32.43
C THR A 196 -14.04 22.97 -33.72
N HIS A 197 -13.14 21.98 -33.74
CA HIS A 197 -12.25 21.68 -34.87
C HIS A 197 -12.46 20.26 -35.41
N LYS A 198 -12.12 20.03 -36.68
CA LYS A 198 -11.97 18.67 -37.23
C LYS A 198 -10.65 18.06 -36.75
N ILE A 199 -10.67 16.77 -36.40
CA ILE A 199 -9.48 16.05 -35.92
C ILE A 199 -9.16 14.90 -36.87
N TYR A 200 -7.96 14.93 -37.42
CA TYR A 200 -7.38 13.85 -38.22
C TYR A 200 -6.38 13.08 -37.36
N VAL A 201 -6.39 11.75 -37.44
CA VAL A 201 -5.41 10.87 -36.81
C VAL A 201 -4.81 9.96 -37.86
N ASP A 202 -3.49 9.83 -37.86
CA ASP A 202 -2.74 8.98 -38.76
C ASP A 202 -1.56 8.27 -38.08
N ASP A 203 -0.99 7.28 -38.77
CA ASP A 203 0.24 6.57 -38.37
C ASP A 203 0.26 6.13 -36.89
N VAL A 204 -0.78 5.46 -36.42
CA VAL A 204 -0.77 4.87 -35.07
C VAL A 204 0.08 3.61 -35.07
N VAL A 205 1.02 3.55 -34.15
CA VAL A 205 1.91 2.43 -33.88
C VAL A 205 1.63 1.94 -32.48
N PHE A 206 1.50 0.63 -32.29
CA PHE A 206 1.42 0.04 -30.96
C PHE A 206 2.15 -1.30 -30.93
N GLY A 207 3.10 -1.49 -30.02
CA GLY A 207 3.96 -2.66 -30.05
C GLY A 207 4.85 -2.87 -28.83
N GLU A 208 5.67 -3.91 -28.88
CA GLU A 208 6.74 -4.15 -27.89
C GLU A 208 7.80 -3.04 -28.02
N TYR A 209 8.03 -2.36 -26.91
CA TYR A 209 9.08 -1.38 -26.70
C TYR A 209 10.31 -2.08 -26.12
N GLN A 210 11.42 -2.02 -26.83
CA GLN A 210 12.72 -2.39 -26.28
C GLN A 210 13.54 -1.09 -26.24
N PRO A 211 13.82 -0.54 -25.05
CA PRO A 211 14.71 0.61 -24.97
C PRO A 211 16.08 0.17 -25.48
N GLU A 212 16.55 0.78 -26.56
CA GLU A 212 17.96 0.66 -26.95
C GLU A 212 18.83 1.16 -25.78
N PRO A 213 19.94 0.49 -25.46
CA PRO A 213 20.84 0.94 -24.42
C PRO A 213 21.42 2.30 -24.79
N SER A 214 21.21 3.29 -23.91
CA SER A 214 21.80 4.63 -23.93
C SER A 214 21.71 5.37 -25.28
N THR A 215 20.50 5.61 -25.78
CA THR A 215 20.30 6.59 -26.85
C THR A 215 20.26 8.00 -26.27
N GLU A 216 20.96 8.90 -26.95
CA GLU A 216 20.85 10.34 -26.76
C GLU A 216 19.37 10.75 -26.68
N LEU A 217 18.96 11.26 -25.52
CA LEU A 217 17.57 11.63 -25.22
C LEU A 217 17.21 12.98 -25.86
N LEU A 218 18.19 13.79 -26.26
CA LEU A 218 17.94 14.96 -27.10
C LEU A 218 17.52 14.48 -28.50
N LYS A 219 16.21 14.37 -28.74
CA LYS A 219 15.64 14.00 -30.04
C LYS A 219 15.82 15.13 -31.07
N ASP A 220 16.99 15.20 -31.72
CA ASP A 220 17.22 15.97 -32.96
C ASP A 220 18.27 15.23 -33.83
N PRO A 221 18.05 15.03 -35.14
CA PRO A 221 19.06 14.48 -36.06
C PRO A 221 20.38 15.26 -36.15
N GLY A 222 20.52 16.40 -35.45
CA GLY A 222 21.76 17.17 -35.31
C GLY A 222 22.69 16.79 -34.15
N PHE A 223 22.31 15.88 -33.24
CA PHE A 223 23.17 15.41 -32.13
C PHE A 223 23.97 14.16 -32.52
N GLU A 224 25.30 14.20 -32.41
CA GLU A 224 26.16 13.03 -32.58
C GLU A 224 26.91 12.69 -31.27
N GLU A 225 27.32 11.41 -31.12
CA GLU A 225 28.24 10.99 -30.04
C GLU A 225 29.51 11.86 -30.05
N ILE A 226 30.01 12.24 -28.86
CA ILE A 226 31.27 13.00 -28.73
C ILE A 226 32.44 12.15 -29.26
N VAL A 227 33.02 12.52 -30.41
CA VAL A 227 34.17 11.82 -31.00
C VAL A 227 35.45 12.67 -30.93
N ASP A 228 36.09 12.76 -29.76
CA ASP A 228 37.50 13.12 -29.48
C ASP A 228 38.20 14.29 -30.24
N ASN A 229 37.53 15.11 -31.08
CA ASN A 229 38.07 16.27 -31.79
C ASN A 229 36.96 17.30 -32.09
N GLU A 230 37.36 18.54 -32.40
CA GLU A 230 36.51 19.72 -32.66
C GLU A 230 35.16 19.39 -33.35
N PRO A 231 34.06 20.11 -32.98
CA PRO A 231 32.76 19.95 -33.61
C PRO A 231 32.91 19.92 -35.14
N ASN A 232 32.29 18.91 -35.76
CA ASN A 232 32.30 18.69 -37.20
C ASN A 232 31.73 19.94 -37.93
N SER A 233 31.95 20.18 -39.22
CA SER A 233 31.54 21.49 -39.81
C SER A 233 30.15 21.46 -40.46
N SER A 234 29.27 20.51 -40.11
CA SER A 234 28.16 20.07 -41.00
C SER A 234 26.82 19.70 -40.36
N THR A 235 26.58 19.97 -39.07
CA THR A 235 25.28 19.72 -38.40
C THR A 235 24.48 21.02 -38.23
N ALA A 236 23.16 20.91 -38.17
CA ALA A 236 22.25 22.05 -38.05
C ALA A 236 22.16 22.53 -36.57
N PRO A 237 21.82 23.81 -36.31
CA PRO A 237 21.56 24.28 -34.95
C PRO A 237 20.35 23.57 -34.33
N TRP A 238 20.51 23.01 -33.13
CA TRP A 238 19.61 22.05 -32.47
C TRP A 238 18.72 22.64 -31.34
N ALA A 239 18.57 23.97 -31.26
CA ALA A 239 17.91 24.63 -30.13
C ALA A 239 16.48 25.10 -30.43
N THR A 240 15.51 24.69 -29.59
CA THR A 240 14.15 25.25 -29.58
C THR A 240 14.10 26.50 -28.69
N VAL A 241 13.71 27.65 -29.25
CA VAL A 241 13.54 28.89 -28.50
C VAL A 241 12.12 28.96 -27.92
N GLY A 242 12.03 29.06 -26.59
CA GLY A 242 10.92 29.74 -25.92
C GLY A 242 9.93 28.87 -25.13
N GLU A 243 9.96 29.05 -23.81
CA GLU A 243 8.75 29.08 -22.99
C GLU A 243 8.78 30.35 -22.10
N GLY A 244 8.22 31.44 -22.62
CA GLY A 244 7.30 32.32 -21.90
C GLY A 244 7.58 32.90 -20.50
N GLN A 245 8.82 33.06 -20.01
CA GLN A 245 9.10 33.91 -18.83
C GLN A 245 10.12 35.01 -19.16
N ASP A 246 9.78 36.25 -18.76
CA ASP A 246 10.51 37.50 -19.01
C ASP A 246 12.04 37.35 -18.96
N GLY A 247 12.72 37.39 -20.11
CA GLY A 247 14.17 37.49 -20.20
C GLY A 247 14.85 36.68 -21.30
N SER A 248 14.21 35.67 -21.89
CA SER A 248 14.86 34.82 -22.91
C SER A 248 15.08 35.58 -24.24
N PHE A 249 16.29 36.10 -24.45
CA PHE A 249 16.70 36.63 -25.74
C PHE A 249 18.01 35.97 -26.19
N VAL A 250 17.89 34.91 -27.00
CA VAL A 250 18.96 34.52 -27.93
C VAL A 250 18.83 35.41 -29.16
N THR A 251 19.75 36.36 -29.30
CA THR A 251 19.71 37.29 -30.44
C THR A 251 20.68 36.84 -31.53
N GLY A 252 20.17 36.11 -32.51
CA GLY A 252 20.83 35.97 -33.80
C GLY A 252 21.32 34.56 -34.11
N ILE A 253 20.66 33.96 -35.10
CA ILE A 253 21.09 32.77 -35.85
C ILE A 253 22.21 33.10 -36.87
N ASP A 254 22.85 34.27 -36.74
CA ASP A 254 23.70 34.86 -37.77
C ASP A 254 25.17 34.99 -37.32
N GLN A 255 26.03 34.24 -38.04
CA GLN A 255 27.46 34.44 -38.33
C GLN A 255 28.46 33.46 -37.72
N ALA A 256 28.80 32.50 -38.57
CA ALA A 256 29.91 31.55 -38.57
C ALA A 256 31.27 32.09 -38.09
N LYS A 257 31.97 31.27 -37.28
CA LYS A 257 33.43 31.11 -37.39
C LYS A 257 33.82 29.98 -38.37
N SER A 258 32.88 29.07 -38.70
CA SER A 258 32.92 28.20 -39.90
C SER A 258 31.57 27.50 -40.15
N GLY A 259 31.03 27.62 -41.36
CA GLY A 259 30.21 26.56 -41.99
C GLY A 259 28.75 26.40 -41.58
N THR A 260 28.47 25.86 -40.41
CA THR A 260 27.17 25.53 -39.81
C THR A 260 27.49 24.88 -38.46
N GLN A 261 26.63 25.03 -37.44
CA GLN A 261 26.70 24.53 -36.03
C GLN A 261 26.90 25.61 -34.95
N SER A 262 26.34 25.36 -33.76
CA SER A 262 26.28 26.19 -32.53
C SER A 262 25.06 27.08 -32.26
N ALA A 263 24.59 27.04 -31.02
CA ALA A 263 23.74 28.06 -30.40
C ALA A 263 24.62 29.11 -29.69
N THR A 264 24.30 30.40 -29.84
CA THR A 264 25.19 31.50 -29.44
C THR A 264 24.50 32.48 -28.47
N PHE A 265 25.20 32.85 -27.40
CA PHE A 265 24.87 34.02 -26.58
C PHE A 265 25.62 35.24 -27.15
N THR A 266 24.98 35.91 -28.12
CA THR A 266 25.62 36.87 -29.04
C THR A 266 26.00 38.20 -28.38
N PHE A 267 25.29 38.63 -27.34
CA PHE A 267 25.62 39.83 -26.57
C PHE A 267 26.03 39.52 -25.13
N TYR A 268 26.94 40.36 -24.64
CA TYR A 268 27.49 40.30 -23.29
C TYR A 268 26.43 40.44 -22.19
N PHE A 269 25.32 41.13 -22.47
CA PHE A 269 24.19 41.32 -21.57
C PHE A 269 23.00 40.39 -21.85
N ASP A 270 23.12 39.43 -22.77
CA ASP A 270 22.05 38.44 -22.97
C ASP A 270 21.77 37.71 -21.67
N ASP A 271 20.48 37.45 -21.42
CA ASP A 271 19.96 36.64 -20.34
C ASP A 271 19.12 35.51 -20.97
N GLY A 272 19.09 34.34 -20.33
CA GLY A 272 18.29 33.21 -20.76
C GLY A 272 19.04 31.87 -20.85
N ALA A 273 18.27 30.88 -21.29
CA ALA A 273 18.71 29.50 -21.45
C ALA A 273 18.27 28.95 -22.80
N ILE A 274 19.04 27.99 -23.31
CA ILE A 274 18.61 27.10 -24.39
C ILE A 274 17.92 25.93 -23.72
N VAL A 275 16.67 25.65 -24.13
CA VAL A 275 15.84 24.65 -23.48
C VAL A 275 15.39 23.60 -24.49
N GLN A 276 15.31 22.35 -24.05
CA GLN A 276 14.72 21.28 -24.84
C GLN A 276 13.74 20.51 -23.96
N ASN A 277 12.48 20.48 -24.39
CA ASN A 277 11.45 19.64 -23.80
C ASN A 277 11.55 18.25 -24.40
N LEU A 278 11.56 17.23 -23.57
CA LEU A 278 11.71 15.84 -23.97
C LEU A 278 10.38 15.13 -23.76
N THR A 279 10.00 14.31 -24.73
CA THR A 279 8.87 13.40 -24.60
C THR A 279 9.22 12.21 -23.69
N ASN A 280 10.52 11.98 -23.46
CA ASN A 280 11.03 11.07 -22.44
C ASN A 280 10.55 11.49 -21.06
N ARG A 281 10.19 10.48 -20.27
CA ARG A 281 9.72 10.65 -18.90
C ARG A 281 10.80 10.21 -17.91
N ILE A 282 10.73 10.74 -16.69
CA ILE A 282 11.62 10.37 -15.61
C ILE A 282 11.44 8.90 -15.26
N ASP A 283 12.57 8.20 -15.23
CA ASP A 283 12.76 6.89 -14.64
C ASP A 283 13.78 7.02 -13.51
N ALA A 284 13.33 6.98 -12.26
CA ALA A 284 14.20 7.13 -11.10
C ALA A 284 15.15 5.94 -10.88
N THR A 285 15.01 4.86 -11.65
CA THR A 285 15.98 3.75 -11.66
C THR A 285 17.20 4.03 -12.54
N MET A 286 17.17 5.11 -13.31
CA MET A 286 18.26 5.52 -14.21
C MET A 286 18.96 6.76 -13.66
N ASP A 287 20.28 6.79 -13.77
CA ASP A 287 21.03 8.04 -13.67
C ASP A 287 20.92 8.80 -15.00
N TYR A 288 20.92 10.12 -14.93
CA TYR A 288 20.89 10.97 -16.11
C TYR A 288 22.23 11.69 -16.23
N ALA A 289 22.87 11.59 -17.39
CA ALA A 289 24.12 12.25 -17.69
C ALA A 289 23.90 13.32 -18.75
N ALA A 290 24.51 14.49 -18.57
CA ALA A 290 24.48 15.55 -19.58
C ALA A 290 25.89 16.07 -19.85
N SER A 291 26.18 16.41 -21.11
CA SER A 291 27.42 17.11 -21.48
C SER A 291 27.17 18.17 -22.54
N VAL A 292 28.11 19.12 -22.68
CA VAL A 292 28.10 20.13 -23.75
C VAL A 292 29.52 20.64 -23.99
N TRP A 293 29.85 20.92 -25.25
CA TRP A 293 31.04 21.69 -25.59
C TRP A 293 30.73 23.18 -25.52
N MET A 294 31.62 23.95 -24.89
CA MET A 294 31.50 25.40 -24.77
C MET A 294 32.80 26.08 -25.20
N LEU A 295 32.66 27.22 -25.86
CA LEU A 295 33.74 28.10 -26.29
C LEU A 295 33.44 29.53 -25.83
N THR A 296 34.41 30.16 -25.18
CA THR A 296 34.41 31.61 -24.93
C THR A 296 35.32 32.28 -25.95
N ALA A 297 34.79 33.20 -26.76
CA ALA A 297 35.60 33.89 -27.78
C ALA A 297 35.92 35.34 -27.41
N GLU A 298 36.11 36.20 -28.41
CA GLU A 298 36.71 37.53 -28.26
C GLU A 298 36.14 38.36 -27.09
N PRO A 299 37.02 39.01 -26.29
CA PRO A 299 36.62 39.85 -25.19
C PRO A 299 35.83 41.08 -25.64
N SER A 300 34.99 41.58 -24.76
CA SER A 300 34.26 42.81 -25.00
C SER A 300 35.17 44.03 -25.03
N SER A 301 34.92 44.90 -26.00
CA SER A 301 35.50 46.24 -26.03
C SER A 301 34.79 47.24 -25.11
N ASN A 302 33.66 46.85 -24.48
CA ASN A 302 32.93 47.71 -23.56
C ASN A 302 33.41 47.52 -22.11
N PRO A 303 33.96 48.57 -21.46
CA PRO A 303 34.50 48.48 -20.09
C PRO A 303 33.44 48.24 -19.00
N SER A 304 32.13 48.33 -19.31
CA SER A 304 31.08 47.96 -18.35
C SER A 304 30.88 46.45 -18.20
N HIS A 305 31.47 45.63 -19.07
CA HIS A 305 31.40 44.18 -18.96
C HIS A 305 32.54 43.70 -18.08
N THR A 306 32.18 43.14 -16.92
CA THR A 306 33.12 42.85 -15.83
C THR A 306 33.02 41.43 -15.28
N ASN A 307 31.96 40.69 -15.63
CA ASN A 307 31.71 39.36 -15.10
C ASN A 307 32.39 38.28 -15.98
N SER A 308 32.77 37.16 -15.38
CA SER A 308 33.28 36.02 -16.15
C SER A 308 32.12 35.35 -16.92
N PRO A 309 32.36 34.88 -18.17
CA PRO A 309 31.37 34.10 -18.89
C PRO A 309 31.18 32.73 -18.22
N SER A 310 29.97 32.37 -17.80
CA SER A 310 29.68 31.04 -17.24
C SER A 310 28.37 30.43 -17.70
N LEU A 311 28.34 29.09 -17.74
CA LEU A 311 27.23 28.26 -18.18
C LEU A 311 26.85 27.23 -17.10
N ALA A 312 25.56 26.97 -16.95
CA ALA A 312 25.02 25.82 -16.20
C ALA A 312 24.24 24.87 -17.12
N ILE A 313 24.30 23.57 -16.81
CA ILE A 313 23.44 22.54 -17.41
C ILE A 313 22.45 22.09 -16.33
N GLN A 314 21.16 22.25 -16.56
CA GLN A 314 20.10 22.08 -15.56
C GLN A 314 19.01 21.14 -16.05
N MET A 315 18.40 20.40 -15.14
CA MET A 315 17.24 19.55 -15.39
C MET A 315 16.02 20.11 -14.68
N TYR A 316 14.89 20.07 -15.38
CA TYR A 316 13.58 20.44 -14.91
C TYR A 316 12.58 19.34 -15.28
N SER A 317 11.43 19.28 -14.61
CA SER A 317 10.35 18.35 -14.97
C SER A 317 8.96 18.95 -14.86
N SER A 318 8.01 18.36 -15.59
CA SER A 318 6.59 18.71 -15.49
C SER A 318 5.71 17.47 -15.65
N PRO A 319 4.60 17.36 -14.89
CA PRO A 319 3.60 16.32 -15.15
C PRO A 319 2.89 16.49 -16.52
N ALA A 320 2.97 17.67 -17.15
CA ALA A 320 2.41 17.95 -18.46
C ALA A 320 3.49 18.42 -19.45
N TYR A 321 3.53 17.82 -20.64
CA TYR A 321 4.50 18.22 -21.66
C TYR A 321 4.28 19.69 -22.08
N GLY A 322 5.35 20.48 -22.06
CA GLY A 322 5.37 21.84 -22.62
C GLY A 322 4.78 22.96 -21.75
N SER A 323 4.60 22.76 -20.43
CA SER A 323 4.27 23.87 -19.51
C SER A 323 4.59 23.55 -18.04
N ASP A 324 4.85 24.59 -17.24
CA ASP A 324 5.04 24.57 -15.77
C ASP A 324 6.19 23.69 -15.21
N TYR A 325 7.32 23.68 -15.90
CA TYR A 325 8.52 22.95 -15.49
C TYR A 325 9.13 23.41 -14.15
N THR A 326 9.34 22.47 -13.23
CA THR A 326 9.97 22.64 -11.91
C THR A 326 11.43 22.22 -11.94
N TYR A 327 12.33 23.00 -11.32
CA TYR A 327 13.75 22.69 -11.26
C TYR A 327 14.02 21.43 -10.43
N LEU A 328 14.82 20.50 -10.97
CA LEU A 328 15.18 19.24 -10.32
C LEU A 328 16.65 19.19 -9.89
N GLY A 329 17.54 19.85 -10.64
CA GLY A 329 18.96 19.83 -10.32
C GLY A 329 19.83 20.44 -11.41
N THR A 330 21.10 20.60 -11.10
CA THR A 330 22.12 21.10 -12.02
C THR A 330 23.20 20.02 -12.20
N PHE A 331 23.46 19.58 -13.43
CA PHE A 331 24.55 18.64 -13.73
C PHE A 331 25.91 19.31 -13.49
N THR A 332 26.07 20.56 -13.94
CA THR A 332 27.27 21.38 -13.75
C THR A 332 26.91 22.88 -13.71
N ALA A 333 27.62 23.67 -12.91
CA ALA A 333 27.39 25.11 -12.70
C ALA A 333 28.71 25.90 -12.78
N GLU A 334 28.62 27.21 -13.01
CA GLU A 334 29.78 28.12 -13.10
C GLU A 334 30.87 27.67 -14.08
N ASN A 335 30.50 26.96 -15.16
CA ASN A 335 31.45 26.44 -16.12
C ASN A 335 32.12 27.57 -16.90
N GLN A 336 33.44 27.70 -16.81
CA GLN A 336 34.23 28.70 -17.52
C GLN A 336 35.35 27.99 -18.29
N ASN A 337 35.60 28.37 -19.54
CA ASN A 337 36.77 27.85 -20.24
C ASN A 337 38.06 28.28 -19.52
N SER A 338 39.04 27.41 -19.51
CA SER A 338 40.36 27.71 -18.97
C SER A 338 41.09 28.80 -19.79
N ASP A 339 40.83 28.88 -21.10
CA ASP A 339 41.40 29.86 -22.01
C ASP A 339 40.39 30.35 -23.07
N THR A 340 40.57 31.59 -23.54
CA THR A 340 39.77 32.15 -24.63
C THR A 340 40.07 31.50 -25.98
N ASN A 341 39.06 31.33 -26.82
CA ASN A 341 39.11 30.68 -28.13
C ASN A 341 39.49 29.18 -28.08
N VAL A 342 39.25 28.50 -26.95
CA VAL A 342 39.42 27.05 -26.79
C VAL A 342 38.06 26.39 -26.50
N TRP A 343 37.74 25.33 -27.24
CA TRP A 343 36.58 24.47 -26.95
C TRP A 343 36.90 23.57 -25.75
N GLU A 344 35.99 23.50 -24.78
CA GLU A 344 36.09 22.59 -23.63
C GLU A 344 34.74 21.91 -23.41
N VAL A 345 34.79 20.65 -22.94
CA VAL A 345 33.59 19.89 -22.60
C VAL A 345 33.28 20.06 -21.11
N PHE A 346 32.01 20.28 -20.82
CA PHE A 346 31.46 20.29 -19.48
C PHE A 346 30.43 19.19 -19.37
N SER A 347 30.52 18.35 -18.33
CA SER A 347 29.66 17.18 -18.17
C SER A 347 29.35 16.91 -16.70
N GLY A 348 28.16 16.40 -16.41
CA GLY A 348 27.76 16.00 -15.07
C GLY A 348 26.65 14.94 -15.08
N VAL A 349 26.30 14.45 -13.89
CA VAL A 349 25.30 13.40 -13.68
C VAL A 349 24.33 13.84 -12.59
N ILE A 350 23.04 13.62 -12.82
CA ILE A 350 21.99 13.66 -11.80
C ILE A 350 21.58 12.22 -11.54
N SER A 351 21.70 11.76 -10.29
CA SER A 351 21.31 10.41 -9.95
C SER A 351 19.80 10.24 -9.96
N GLY A 352 19.32 9.08 -10.44
CA GLY A 352 17.90 8.73 -10.42
C GLY A 352 17.26 8.83 -9.04
N GLY A 353 18.04 8.63 -7.97
CA GLY A 353 17.58 8.83 -6.61
C GLY A 353 17.07 10.24 -6.29
N LEU A 354 17.63 11.30 -6.88
CA LEU A 354 17.12 12.68 -6.73
C LEU A 354 15.77 12.87 -7.41
N LEU A 355 15.43 11.97 -8.31
CA LEU A 355 14.22 11.99 -9.12
C LEU A 355 13.14 11.06 -8.56
N ALA A 356 13.41 10.37 -7.45
CA ALA A 356 12.44 9.50 -6.79
C ALA A 356 11.17 10.30 -6.41
N GLY A 357 10.00 9.79 -6.77
CA GLY A 357 8.71 10.47 -6.60
C GLY A 357 8.32 11.39 -7.77
N ARG A 358 9.16 11.52 -8.81
CA ARG A 358 8.88 12.27 -10.04
C ARG A 358 8.71 11.34 -11.25
N GLU A 359 8.55 10.04 -11.02
CA GLU A 359 8.45 9.04 -12.08
C GLU A 359 7.31 9.37 -13.04
N GLY A 360 7.60 9.30 -14.33
CA GLY A 360 6.62 9.62 -15.35
C GLY A 360 6.51 11.12 -15.68
N GLU A 361 7.11 12.06 -14.93
CA GLU A 361 7.12 13.46 -15.35
C GLU A 361 7.97 13.67 -16.63
N TYR A 362 7.56 14.60 -17.49
CA TYR A 362 8.31 15.00 -18.69
C TYR A 362 9.56 15.79 -18.30
N ILE A 363 10.65 15.59 -19.04
CA ILE A 363 11.94 16.23 -18.76
C ILE A 363 12.12 17.48 -19.62
N GLN A 364 12.68 18.55 -19.04
CA GLN A 364 13.27 19.65 -19.78
C GLN A 364 14.72 19.83 -19.35
N ILE A 365 15.64 19.85 -20.31
CA ILE A 365 17.03 20.24 -20.06
C ILE A 365 17.21 21.72 -20.40
N ARG A 366 18.04 22.42 -19.62
CA ARG A 366 18.40 23.83 -19.87
C ARG A 366 19.90 24.04 -19.85
N PHE A 367 20.42 24.69 -20.88
CA PHE A 367 21.78 25.26 -20.92
C PHE A 367 21.68 26.76 -20.66
N ALA A 368 21.93 27.17 -19.42
CA ALA A 368 21.64 28.52 -18.93
C ALA A 368 22.91 29.36 -18.77
N LYS A 369 22.89 30.60 -19.28
CA LYS A 369 23.94 31.58 -18.99
C LYS A 369 23.69 32.17 -17.60
N GLU A 370 24.67 32.10 -16.71
CA GLU A 370 24.43 32.47 -15.30
C GLU A 370 24.77 33.93 -14.97
N ASN A 371 25.59 34.58 -15.80
CA ASN A 371 26.12 35.92 -15.52
C ASN A 371 25.79 36.95 -16.60
N MET A 372 25.02 37.98 -16.24
CA MET A 372 24.87 39.19 -17.05
C MET A 372 26.19 39.94 -17.20
N ASN A 373 26.35 40.78 -18.22
CA ASN A 373 27.54 41.62 -18.44
C ASN A 373 28.85 40.82 -18.53
N ALA A 374 28.80 39.62 -19.13
CA ALA A 374 29.94 38.75 -19.31
C ALA A 374 31.04 39.46 -20.12
N THR A 375 32.30 39.18 -19.81
CA THR A 375 33.47 39.79 -20.48
C THR A 375 33.72 39.22 -21.87
N HIS A 376 33.21 38.02 -22.17
CA HIS A 376 33.40 37.31 -23.44
C HIS A 376 32.04 36.80 -23.96
N ARG A 377 31.94 36.56 -25.27
CA ARG A 377 30.80 35.85 -25.87
C ARG A 377 30.93 34.34 -25.68
N MET A 378 29.82 33.61 -25.69
CA MET A 378 29.78 32.16 -25.47
C MET A 378 29.09 31.45 -26.64
N TRP A 379 29.69 30.34 -27.07
CA TRP A 379 29.14 29.37 -28.02
C TRP A 379 29.01 28.03 -27.32
N ILE A 380 27.94 27.29 -27.65
CA ILE A 380 27.77 25.91 -27.22
C ILE A 380 27.52 24.99 -28.41
N ASP A 381 27.99 23.75 -28.31
CA ASP A 381 27.82 22.71 -29.33
C ASP A 381 27.88 21.29 -28.73
N ASP A 382 27.57 20.27 -29.55
CA ASP A 382 27.75 18.84 -29.22
C ASP A 382 27.26 18.49 -27.81
N ALA A 383 25.99 18.82 -27.52
CA ALA A 383 25.38 18.47 -26.25
C ALA A 383 24.88 17.04 -26.24
N SER A 384 24.99 16.38 -25.10
CA SER A 384 24.40 15.07 -24.87
C SER A 384 23.52 15.08 -23.63
N PHE A 385 22.48 14.27 -23.64
CA PHE A 385 21.66 13.93 -22.50
C PHE A 385 21.27 12.46 -22.58
N THR A 386 21.79 11.62 -21.69
CA THR A 386 21.55 10.18 -21.74
C THR A 386 20.97 9.69 -20.42
N ALA A 387 20.07 8.71 -20.50
CA ALA A 387 19.73 7.87 -19.35
C ALA A 387 20.68 6.67 -19.32
N VAL A 388 21.26 6.41 -18.16
CA VAL A 388 22.20 5.31 -17.91
C VAL A 388 21.69 4.52 -16.73
N GLU A 389 21.75 3.19 -16.81
CA GLU A 389 21.33 2.32 -15.70
C GLU A 389 22.08 2.71 -14.42
N HIS A 390 21.35 3.03 -13.35
CA HIS A 390 21.98 3.31 -12.07
C HIS A 390 22.68 2.04 -11.58
N VAL A 391 23.99 2.13 -11.32
CA VAL A 391 24.77 1.00 -10.82
C VAL A 391 24.75 1.04 -9.29
N PRO A 392 24.06 0.10 -8.61
CA PRO A 392 23.93 0.17 -7.16
C PRO A 392 25.27 0.01 -6.45
N MET A 393 25.52 0.88 -5.48
CA MET A 393 26.75 0.97 -4.70
C MET A 393 26.52 0.65 -3.23
N THR A 394 27.58 0.26 -2.53
CA THR A 394 27.56 0.05 -1.08
C THR A 394 28.58 0.94 -0.40
N TYR A 395 28.08 1.85 0.43
CA TYR A 395 28.83 2.82 1.19
C TYR A 395 28.99 2.36 2.64
N TYR A 396 30.21 2.46 3.16
CA TYR A 396 30.56 1.99 4.51
C TYR A 396 31.00 3.15 5.39
N LEU A 397 30.48 3.17 6.62
CA LEU A 397 30.86 4.16 7.64
C LEU A 397 31.44 3.48 8.88
N ASP A 398 32.54 4.01 9.40
CA ASP A 398 33.17 3.60 10.66
C ASP A 398 33.73 4.80 11.42
N ALA A 399 33.02 5.25 12.45
CA ALA A 399 33.42 6.40 13.26
C ALA A 399 34.79 6.25 13.94
N ALA A 400 35.31 5.02 14.11
CA ALA A 400 36.56 4.78 14.82
C ALA A 400 37.79 4.65 13.90
N SER A 401 37.66 3.99 12.76
CA SER A 401 38.78 3.74 11.83
C SER A 401 38.57 4.23 10.40
N GLY A 402 37.42 4.82 10.09
CA GLY A 402 37.18 5.47 8.81
C GLY A 402 37.94 6.77 8.64
N SER A 403 37.88 7.31 7.44
CA SER A 403 38.40 8.63 7.09
C SER A 403 37.54 9.23 5.99
N ASP A 404 37.20 10.50 6.10
CA ASP A 404 36.33 11.18 5.12
C ASP A 404 37.03 11.47 3.79
N THR A 405 38.36 11.25 3.71
CA THR A 405 39.11 11.24 2.45
C THR A 405 39.05 9.89 1.73
N ASN A 406 38.45 8.86 2.34
CA ASN A 406 38.26 7.58 1.68
C ASN A 406 37.10 7.64 0.67
N ASN A 407 37.08 6.67 -0.25
CA ASN A 407 35.98 6.55 -1.22
C ASN A 407 34.68 5.98 -0.62
N GLY A 408 34.70 5.38 0.57
CA GLY A 408 33.51 4.82 1.21
C GLY A 408 33.04 3.47 0.65
N LEU A 409 33.62 2.98 -0.45
CA LEU A 409 33.12 1.82 -1.21
C LEU A 409 33.61 0.46 -0.69
N SER A 410 34.33 0.42 0.43
CA SER A 410 34.75 -0.84 1.05
C SER A 410 34.86 -0.74 2.55
N THR A 411 34.77 -1.88 3.24
CA THR A 411 34.99 -1.97 4.70
C THR A 411 36.42 -1.59 5.14
N LEU A 412 37.38 -1.54 4.21
CA LEU A 412 38.77 -1.13 4.45
C LEU A 412 38.97 0.38 4.25
N THR A 413 38.11 1.01 3.46
CA THR A 413 38.13 2.44 3.14
C THR A 413 36.78 3.11 3.47
N PRO A 414 36.23 2.93 4.70
CA PRO A 414 34.95 3.54 5.05
C PRO A 414 35.10 5.04 5.33
N TRP A 415 34.02 5.79 5.15
CA TRP A 415 33.89 7.16 5.66
C TRP A 415 33.82 7.16 7.18
N GLN A 416 34.08 8.31 7.80
CA GLN A 416 34.12 8.47 9.24
C GLN A 416 32.90 9.18 9.80
N THR A 417 32.41 10.22 9.13
CA THR A 417 31.42 11.16 9.70
C THR A 417 30.10 11.21 8.94
N MET A 418 29.05 11.70 9.62
CA MET A 418 27.76 12.03 8.99
C MET A 418 27.88 13.25 8.07
N GLU A 419 28.80 14.18 8.34
CA GLU A 419 29.05 15.35 7.47
C GLU A 419 29.48 14.90 6.07
N ARG A 420 30.39 13.92 5.99
CA ARG A 420 30.79 13.33 4.72
C ARG A 420 29.63 12.62 4.01
N LEU A 421 28.79 11.92 4.76
CA LEU A 421 27.61 11.23 4.25
C LEU A 421 26.59 12.21 3.65
N ASN A 422 26.36 13.35 4.31
CA ASN A 422 25.40 14.37 3.87
C ASN A 422 25.82 15.06 2.55
N GLY A 423 27.08 14.92 2.13
CA GLY A 423 27.57 15.42 0.86
C GLY A 423 27.30 14.49 -0.33
N GLU A 424 26.58 13.38 -0.11
CA GLU A 424 26.28 12.37 -1.12
C GLU A 424 24.80 12.28 -1.40
N THR A 425 24.51 11.75 -2.59
CA THR A 425 23.19 11.46 -3.11
C THR A 425 23.12 9.98 -3.43
N PHE A 426 22.03 9.32 -3.03
CA PHE A 426 21.86 7.88 -3.15
C PHE A 426 20.72 7.51 -4.09
N GLY A 427 20.91 6.46 -4.88
CA GLY A 427 19.96 5.97 -5.88
C GLY A 427 19.34 4.61 -5.54
N ALA A 428 18.61 4.06 -6.52
CA ALA A 428 17.89 2.80 -6.39
C ALA A 428 18.85 1.62 -6.14
N GLY A 429 18.60 0.85 -5.07
CA GLY A 429 19.42 -0.31 -4.70
C GLY A 429 20.73 0.02 -3.99
N ASP A 430 21.08 1.30 -3.83
CA ASP A 430 22.23 1.70 -3.02
C ASP A 430 22.09 1.21 -1.57
N GLN A 431 23.24 1.06 -0.89
CA GLN A 431 23.28 0.68 0.51
C GLN A 431 24.19 1.60 1.32
N ILE A 432 23.69 2.10 2.45
CA ILE A 432 24.44 2.89 3.42
C ILE A 432 24.61 2.05 4.68
N LEU A 433 25.83 1.57 4.94
CA LEU A 433 26.12 0.61 5.99
C LEU A 433 26.96 1.23 7.12
N PHE A 434 26.37 1.33 8.31
CA PHE A 434 27.02 1.81 9.53
C PHE A 434 27.64 0.65 10.33
N LYS A 435 28.90 0.79 10.75
CA LYS A 435 29.57 -0.30 11.48
C LYS A 435 28.97 -0.51 12.86
N ARG A 436 28.61 -1.76 13.16
CA ARG A 436 28.15 -2.18 14.49
C ARG A 436 29.14 -1.83 15.59
N GLY A 437 28.60 -1.49 16.77
CA GLY A 437 29.37 -1.04 17.93
C GLY A 437 29.96 0.37 17.81
N ARG A 438 29.54 1.17 16.82
CA ARG A 438 29.95 2.57 16.67
C ARG A 438 28.81 3.52 16.98
N THR A 439 29.19 4.75 17.33
CA THR A 439 28.28 5.88 17.49
C THR A 439 28.67 6.95 16.50
N PHE A 440 27.71 7.39 15.70
CA PHE A 440 27.82 8.47 14.74
C PHE A 440 27.00 9.64 15.29
N THR A 441 27.66 10.79 15.47
CA THR A 441 27.02 11.98 16.07
C THR A 441 26.80 13.04 15.01
N GLY A 442 25.60 13.62 14.98
CA GLY A 442 25.16 14.63 14.03
C GLY A 442 23.80 14.29 13.43
N ARG A 443 23.36 15.15 12.50
CA ARG A 443 22.22 14.90 11.62
C ARG A 443 22.66 14.20 10.34
N PHE A 444 21.88 13.21 9.91
CA PHE A 444 21.92 12.63 8.57
C PHE A 444 20.75 13.19 7.74
N VAL A 445 21.08 13.91 6.66
CA VAL A 445 20.11 14.34 5.65
C VAL A 445 20.14 13.30 4.54
N LEU A 446 19.04 12.58 4.37
CA LEU A 446 18.90 11.62 3.29
C LEU A 446 18.63 12.39 2.00
N ASN A 447 19.61 12.41 1.10
CA ASN A 447 19.46 12.92 -0.26
C ASN A 447 19.29 11.74 -1.22
N GLY A 448 18.17 11.75 -1.94
CA GLY A 448 17.81 10.69 -2.87
C GLY A 448 16.94 9.59 -2.25
N GLY A 449 16.85 8.45 -2.92
CA GLY A 449 15.89 7.38 -2.63
C GLY A 449 16.03 6.22 -3.61
N GLY A 450 15.10 5.27 -3.54
CA GLY A 450 15.03 4.13 -4.46
C GLY A 450 13.61 3.87 -4.93
N THR A 451 13.36 2.64 -5.37
CA THR A 451 12.02 2.17 -5.78
C THR A 451 11.57 1.00 -4.91
N PRO A 452 10.29 0.62 -4.90
CA PRO A 452 9.83 -0.59 -4.20
C PRO A 452 10.58 -1.87 -4.65
N GLU A 453 10.95 -1.97 -5.93
CA GLU A 453 11.66 -3.11 -6.50
C GLU A 453 13.17 -3.10 -6.19
N SER A 454 13.75 -1.91 -6.03
CA SER A 454 15.17 -1.71 -5.74
C SER A 454 15.34 -0.58 -4.70
N PRO A 455 15.03 -0.84 -3.42
CA PRO A 455 15.02 0.19 -2.41
C PRO A 455 16.44 0.60 -2.00
N LEU A 456 16.60 1.86 -1.61
CA LEU A 456 17.78 2.33 -0.89
C LEU A 456 17.78 1.74 0.53
N VAL A 457 18.84 1.04 0.92
CA VAL A 457 18.92 0.39 2.23
C VAL A 457 19.91 1.09 3.17
N ILE A 458 19.40 1.63 4.26
CA ILE A 458 20.18 2.26 5.34
C ILE A 458 20.28 1.27 6.50
N ALA A 459 21.43 0.64 6.68
CA ALA A 459 21.56 -0.50 7.58
C ALA A 459 22.91 -0.57 8.33
N ALA A 460 23.16 -1.72 8.96
CA ALA A 460 24.35 -1.96 9.75
C ALA A 460 25.23 -3.08 9.15
N TYR A 461 26.55 -2.99 9.30
CA TYR A 461 27.49 -4.06 8.96
C TYR A 461 28.42 -4.44 10.10
N GLY A 462 29.09 -5.59 9.98
CA GLY A 462 29.99 -6.12 11.00
C GLY A 462 29.24 -6.91 12.08
N SER A 463 29.81 -6.98 13.28
CA SER A 463 29.26 -7.75 14.41
C SER A 463 29.14 -6.90 15.67
N GLY A 464 28.30 -7.32 16.61
CA GLY A 464 28.05 -6.62 17.87
C GLY A 464 26.76 -5.80 17.90
N ASN A 465 26.68 -4.85 18.81
CA ASN A 465 25.49 -4.01 19.02
C ASN A 465 25.13 -3.20 17.77
N LYS A 466 23.85 -2.84 17.62
CA LYS A 466 23.41 -1.92 16.55
C LYS A 466 24.26 -0.62 16.60
N PRO A 467 24.66 -0.06 15.45
CA PRO A 467 25.27 1.27 15.43
C PRO A 467 24.28 2.30 15.98
N VAL A 468 24.80 3.27 16.72
CA VAL A 468 24.00 4.37 17.29
C VAL A 468 24.15 5.60 16.41
N LEU A 469 23.06 6.05 15.81
CA LEU A 469 22.96 7.37 15.20
C LEU A 469 22.41 8.32 16.27
N ASN A 470 23.19 9.36 16.59
CA ASN A 470 22.93 10.26 17.71
C ASN A 470 22.88 11.72 17.26
N GLY A 471 21.77 12.43 17.51
CA GLY A 471 21.62 13.83 17.12
C GLY A 471 22.57 14.82 17.83
N GLY A 472 23.26 14.41 18.89
CA GLY A 472 24.19 15.30 19.61
C GLY A 472 23.53 16.58 20.12
N THR A 473 24.32 17.57 20.55
CA THR A 473 23.76 18.72 21.27
C THR A 473 22.95 19.68 20.41
N ASN A 474 23.13 19.66 19.09
CA ASN A 474 22.70 20.74 18.21
C ASN A 474 21.66 20.33 17.17
N ASP A 475 21.33 19.05 17.02
CA ASP A 475 20.38 18.62 15.99
C ASP A 475 19.01 18.25 16.57
N ARG A 476 17.96 18.80 15.94
CA ARG A 476 16.57 18.56 16.31
C ARG A 476 16.12 17.14 15.94
N GLU A 477 16.60 16.62 14.82
CA GLU A 477 16.32 15.27 14.31
C GLU A 477 17.62 14.55 13.95
N VAL A 478 17.63 13.21 14.03
CA VAL A 478 18.80 12.41 13.68
C VAL A 478 18.83 12.09 12.19
N ILE A 479 17.69 11.70 11.63
CA ILE A 479 17.51 11.49 10.20
C ILE A 479 16.43 12.45 9.71
N TYR A 480 16.72 13.14 8.62
CA TYR A 480 15.75 13.98 7.91
C TYR A 480 15.69 13.55 6.45
N ALA A 481 14.48 13.39 5.92
CA ALA A 481 14.25 13.15 4.51
C ALA A 481 13.18 14.10 3.99
N GLU A 482 13.51 14.84 2.95
CA GLU A 482 12.59 15.74 2.24
C GLU A 482 12.23 15.10 0.90
N GLY A 483 11.01 14.58 0.78
CA GLY A 483 10.52 13.95 -0.46
C GLY A 483 11.15 12.61 -0.84
N SER A 484 12.11 12.06 -0.08
CA SER A 484 12.67 10.73 -0.37
C SER A 484 11.61 9.63 -0.33
N SER A 485 11.68 8.73 -1.30
CA SER A 485 10.80 7.57 -1.49
C SER A 485 11.64 6.30 -1.69
N GLY A 486 11.04 5.12 -1.53
CA GLY A 486 11.65 3.81 -1.80
C GLY A 486 12.89 3.50 -0.97
N PHE A 487 12.81 3.65 0.35
CA PHE A 487 13.94 3.40 1.24
C PHE A 487 13.56 2.59 2.49
N GLU A 488 14.58 1.97 3.05
CA GLU A 488 14.45 1.12 4.23
C GLU A 488 15.51 1.48 5.28
N VAL A 489 15.09 1.65 6.53
CA VAL A 489 15.99 1.84 7.66
C VAL A 489 15.98 0.56 8.50
N ARG A 490 17.13 -0.10 8.62
CA ARG A 490 17.24 -1.44 9.21
C ARG A 490 18.31 -1.56 10.28
N ASN A 491 18.00 -2.26 11.38
CA ASN A 491 19.01 -2.73 12.34
C ASN A 491 19.89 -1.61 12.98
N LEU A 492 19.35 -0.42 13.14
CA LEU A 492 20.02 0.74 13.76
C LEU A 492 19.45 1.03 15.15
N GLN A 493 20.23 1.76 15.97
CA GLN A 493 19.70 2.47 17.13
C GLN A 493 19.71 3.97 16.84
N ILE A 494 18.60 4.64 17.04
CA ILE A 494 18.43 6.09 16.86
C ILE A 494 18.18 6.72 18.23
N ARG A 495 19.00 7.71 18.59
CA ARG A 495 18.97 8.37 19.90
C ARG A 495 19.07 9.89 19.77
N ASN A 496 18.29 10.63 20.54
CA ASN A 496 18.37 12.10 20.55
C ASN A 496 18.00 12.69 21.91
N TYR A 497 18.90 12.52 22.90
CA TYR A 497 18.64 12.84 24.31
C TYR A 497 19.38 14.09 24.79
N HIS A 498 18.70 15.24 24.83
CA HIS A 498 19.26 16.50 25.28
C HIS A 498 18.24 17.36 26.04
N PRO A 499 17.91 16.99 27.29
CA PRO A 499 16.94 17.70 28.15
C PRO A 499 17.39 19.09 28.63
N THR A 500 18.60 19.51 28.28
CA THR A 500 19.10 20.87 28.50
C THR A 500 19.52 21.53 27.18
N GLY A 501 19.02 21.00 26.06
CA GLY A 501 19.32 21.48 24.71
C GLY A 501 18.56 22.76 24.35
N VAL A 502 18.75 23.21 23.11
CA VAL A 502 18.08 24.41 22.57
C VAL A 502 16.69 24.14 21.97
N TYR A 503 16.37 22.87 21.71
CA TYR A 503 15.07 22.46 21.17
C TYR A 503 14.21 21.87 22.27
N SER A 504 12.98 22.37 22.41
CA SER A 504 11.98 21.82 23.32
C SER A 504 11.70 20.35 23.01
N ASN A 505 11.53 20.04 21.72
CA ASN A 505 11.18 18.71 21.21
C ASN A 505 12.24 18.21 20.22
N ARG A 506 12.52 16.91 20.27
CA ARG A 506 13.52 16.26 19.42
C ARG A 506 12.96 15.00 18.79
N PHE A 507 13.58 14.60 17.68
CA PHE A 507 13.07 13.54 16.82
C PHE A 507 14.15 12.53 16.50
N GLY A 508 13.74 11.28 16.30
CA GLY A 508 14.59 10.27 15.68
C GLY A 508 14.64 10.52 14.17
N VAL A 509 13.50 10.35 13.51
CA VAL A 509 13.34 10.52 12.07
C VAL A 509 12.24 11.56 11.80
N VAL A 510 12.49 12.47 10.87
CA VAL A 510 11.50 13.40 10.32
C VAL A 510 11.42 13.20 8.81
N LEU A 511 10.21 12.90 8.32
CA LEU A 511 9.87 12.83 6.90
C LEU A 511 8.97 14.03 6.59
N ASP A 512 9.48 14.94 5.75
CA ASP A 512 8.85 16.22 5.44
C ASP A 512 8.69 16.36 3.93
N PRO A 513 7.63 15.78 3.35
CA PRO A 513 7.45 15.80 1.91
C PRO A 513 7.11 17.21 1.41
N PRO A 514 7.64 17.62 0.24
CA PRO A 514 7.29 18.89 -0.35
C PRO A 514 5.81 18.91 -0.79
N VAL A 515 5.28 20.10 -1.03
CA VAL A 515 3.97 20.25 -1.68
C VAL A 515 4.02 19.58 -3.05
N ASN A 516 2.94 18.90 -3.45
CA ASN A 516 2.85 18.16 -4.72
C ASN A 516 3.84 16.99 -4.86
N ALA A 517 4.18 16.31 -3.75
CA ALA A 517 5.12 15.20 -3.74
C ALA A 517 4.65 13.93 -4.47
N GLY A 518 3.34 13.78 -4.73
CA GLY A 518 2.81 12.54 -5.30
C GLY A 518 2.82 11.38 -4.29
N ASP A 519 2.94 10.17 -4.81
CA ASP A 519 3.01 8.96 -3.99
C ASP A 519 4.41 8.79 -3.38
N LEU A 520 4.50 8.84 -2.05
CA LEU A 520 5.70 8.48 -1.31
C LEU A 520 5.62 6.99 -0.99
N GLN A 521 6.31 6.18 -1.78
CA GLN A 521 6.17 4.73 -1.80
C GLN A 521 7.25 4.03 -1.00
N HIS A 522 6.93 2.90 -0.37
CA HIS A 522 7.90 1.95 0.20
C HIS A 522 8.85 2.62 1.20
N ILE A 523 8.31 3.05 2.34
CA ILE A 523 9.08 3.65 3.44
C ILE A 523 9.00 2.73 4.65
N TRP A 524 10.09 1.98 4.90
CA TRP A 524 10.08 0.90 5.87
C TRP A 524 11.10 1.11 6.99
N PHE A 525 10.65 0.94 8.24
CA PHE A 525 11.50 0.88 9.43
C PHE A 525 11.47 -0.54 9.99
N ILE A 526 12.61 -1.23 9.99
CA ILE A 526 12.67 -2.66 10.34
C ILE A 526 13.74 -2.91 11.40
N ASN A 527 13.32 -3.40 12.56
CA ASN A 527 14.23 -3.71 13.67
C ASN A 527 15.11 -2.50 14.06
N VAL A 528 14.50 -1.32 14.19
CA VAL A 528 15.15 -0.07 14.61
C VAL A 528 14.82 0.20 16.08
N ASP A 529 15.84 0.56 16.87
CA ASP A 529 15.68 0.93 18.27
C ASP A 529 15.65 2.46 18.40
N PHE A 530 14.47 3.04 18.53
CA PHE A 530 14.27 4.45 18.90
C PHE A 530 14.35 4.55 20.42
N SER A 531 15.39 5.20 20.94
CA SER A 531 15.64 5.20 22.39
C SER A 531 16.11 6.56 22.89
N ALA A 532 15.59 6.98 24.05
CA ALA A 532 15.97 8.22 24.71
C ALA A 532 15.89 9.42 23.74
N ILE A 533 14.67 9.75 23.32
CA ILE A 533 14.40 10.88 22.44
C ILE A 533 13.67 11.93 23.27
N GLN A 534 14.39 12.99 23.61
CA GLN A 534 13.93 14.03 24.51
C GLN A 534 14.68 15.34 24.25
N GLY A 535 13.93 16.42 24.02
CA GLY A 535 14.44 17.79 24.03
C GLY A 535 14.35 18.43 25.42
N ALA A 536 14.54 19.74 25.50
CA ALA A 536 14.58 20.48 26.76
C ALA A 536 13.24 20.59 27.51
N GLY A 537 12.15 20.12 26.88
CA GLY A 537 10.79 20.49 27.29
C GLY A 537 10.46 21.91 26.84
N ASP A 538 9.17 22.18 26.66
CA ASP A 538 8.62 23.52 26.52
C ASP A 538 8.36 24.12 27.93
N SER A 539 7.88 25.36 27.96
CA SER A 539 7.24 25.96 29.13
C SER A 539 5.71 25.80 29.11
N ASN A 540 5.14 25.44 27.96
CA ASN A 540 3.73 25.15 27.82
C ASN A 540 3.44 23.68 28.13
N PRO A 541 2.71 23.36 29.22
CA PRO A 541 2.41 21.98 29.59
C PRO A 541 1.59 21.21 28.54
N ASP A 542 0.91 21.88 27.61
CA ASP A 542 0.16 21.24 26.53
C ASP A 542 1.06 20.86 25.32
N ASP A 543 2.13 21.63 25.07
CA ASP A 543 3.14 21.39 24.02
C ASP A 543 4.40 20.68 24.56
N ASP A 544 4.46 20.51 25.88
CA ASP A 544 5.44 19.68 26.57
C ASP A 544 5.27 18.22 26.13
N HIS A 545 6.39 17.55 25.89
CA HIS A 545 6.46 16.14 25.52
C HIS A 545 5.93 15.82 24.10
N GLU A 546 6.40 16.58 23.11
CA GLU A 546 6.08 16.41 21.68
C GLU A 546 7.27 15.84 20.88
N SER A 547 8.22 15.20 21.56
CA SER A 547 9.30 14.44 20.91
C SER A 547 8.75 13.17 20.26
N ARG A 548 9.34 12.71 19.15
CA ARG A 548 8.88 11.49 18.45
C ARG A 548 10.01 10.60 17.99
N GLY A 549 9.81 9.28 18.03
CA GLY A 549 10.70 8.35 17.34
C GLY A 549 10.68 8.60 15.83
N ILE A 550 9.49 8.57 15.25
CA ILE A 550 9.24 8.88 13.83
C ILE A 550 8.15 9.96 13.73
N GLN A 551 8.40 10.97 12.91
CA GLN A 551 7.39 11.91 12.45
C GLN A 551 7.31 11.85 10.93
N ALA A 552 6.13 11.54 10.40
CA ALA A 552 5.84 11.57 8.97
C ALA A 552 4.53 12.33 8.77
N ASP A 553 4.62 13.58 8.31
CA ASP A 553 3.46 14.47 8.23
C ASP A 553 3.30 15.02 6.80
N ILE A 554 2.20 14.70 6.13
CA ILE A 554 1.76 15.39 4.92
C ILE A 554 0.83 16.53 5.34
N ASN A 555 1.21 17.76 4.99
CA ASN A 555 0.42 18.95 5.31
C ASN A 555 -0.57 19.27 4.16
N ASN A 556 -1.78 19.72 4.52
CA ASN A 556 -2.84 20.03 3.57
C ASN A 556 -2.51 21.29 2.73
N THR A 557 -2.60 21.17 1.41
CA THR A 557 -2.92 22.30 0.53
C THR A 557 -4.29 22.02 -0.06
N ASP A 558 -5.30 22.85 0.23
CA ASP A 558 -6.72 22.57 -0.10
C ASP A 558 -7.04 22.43 -1.60
N ASN A 559 -6.03 22.51 -2.48
CA ASN A 559 -6.13 22.21 -3.92
C ASN A 559 -4.72 22.06 -4.54
N PRO A 560 -3.97 20.99 -4.23
CA PRO A 560 -2.64 20.81 -4.82
C PRO A 560 -2.79 20.50 -6.31
N SER A 561 -1.78 20.84 -7.11
CA SER A 561 -1.71 20.39 -8.50
C SER A 561 -1.43 18.89 -8.60
N VAL A 562 -0.79 18.30 -7.57
CA VAL A 562 -0.55 16.86 -7.44
C VAL A 562 -0.89 16.41 -6.01
N LEU A 563 -1.81 15.46 -5.87
CA LEU A 563 -2.16 14.90 -4.57
C LEU A 563 -0.99 14.09 -4.00
N SER A 564 -0.75 14.21 -2.70
CA SER A 564 0.33 13.50 -2.02
C SER A 564 -0.23 12.54 -0.99
N ARG A 565 0.36 11.35 -0.86
CA ARG A 565 0.00 10.36 0.16
C ARG A 565 1.17 9.45 0.52
N TRP A 566 1.07 8.79 1.67
CA TRP A 566 1.92 7.65 1.99
C TRP A 566 1.38 6.38 1.33
N ASN A 567 2.24 5.62 0.67
CA ASN A 567 1.88 4.36 0.01
C ASN A 567 2.88 3.26 0.41
N ASP A 568 2.41 2.19 1.06
CA ASP A 568 3.25 1.12 1.61
C ASP A 568 4.25 1.61 2.70
N PHE A 569 3.71 2.25 3.73
CA PHE A 569 4.47 2.73 4.89
C PHE A 569 4.48 1.69 6.01
N ARG A 570 5.67 1.24 6.45
CA ARG A 570 5.78 0.15 7.43
C ARG A 570 6.67 0.48 8.62
N ILE A 571 6.21 0.08 9.81
CA ILE A 571 7.00 0.06 11.04
C ILE A 571 6.92 -1.35 11.59
N GLU A 572 8.03 -2.08 11.52
CA GLU A 572 8.08 -3.49 11.87
C GLU A 572 9.20 -3.82 12.84
N GLN A 573 8.88 -4.60 13.87
CA GLN A 573 9.87 -5.12 14.83
C GLN A 573 10.69 -4.02 15.51
N CYS A 574 10.18 -2.80 15.59
CA CYS A 574 10.88 -1.66 16.17
C CYS A 574 10.65 -1.56 17.68
N LEU A 575 11.65 -1.03 18.37
CA LEU A 575 11.59 -0.69 19.80
C LEU A 575 11.47 0.83 19.94
N PHE A 576 10.50 1.28 20.73
CA PHE A 576 10.35 2.68 21.15
C PHE A 576 10.47 2.75 22.66
N GLU A 577 11.58 3.28 23.16
CA GLU A 577 11.91 3.27 24.59
C GLU A 577 12.31 4.66 25.10
N ASN A 578 11.73 5.11 26.21
CA ASN A 578 12.06 6.40 26.84
C ASN A 578 11.90 7.57 25.84
N ILE A 579 10.70 7.67 25.26
CA ILE A 579 10.37 8.75 24.33
C ILE A 579 9.59 9.80 25.10
N ASP A 580 10.07 11.03 25.08
CA ASP A 580 9.41 12.18 25.72
C ASP A 580 8.21 12.67 24.89
N GLY A 581 7.40 11.75 24.38
CA GLY A 581 6.27 12.01 23.50
C GLY A 581 5.76 10.72 22.88
N ARG A 582 5.67 10.65 21.54
CA ARG A 582 5.07 9.50 20.83
C ARG A 582 6.12 8.57 20.23
N GLY A 583 5.84 7.28 20.15
CA GLY A 583 6.67 6.34 19.40
C GLY A 583 6.76 6.74 17.92
N ALA A 584 5.64 6.69 17.21
CA ALA A 584 5.53 7.22 15.85
C ALA A 584 4.23 7.98 15.60
N GLN A 585 4.32 9.00 14.74
CA GLN A 585 3.18 9.70 14.17
C GLN A 585 3.27 9.64 12.64
N VAL A 586 2.23 9.13 12.01
CA VAL A 586 2.07 9.17 10.55
C VAL A 586 0.77 9.88 10.24
N ARG A 587 0.89 11.16 9.85
CA ARG A 587 -0.25 12.02 9.53
C ARG A 587 -0.32 12.27 8.04
N ASP A 588 -1.51 12.10 7.49
CA ASP A 588 -1.90 12.59 6.18
C ASP A 588 -3.14 13.48 6.32
N SER A 589 -3.06 14.71 5.81
CA SER A 589 -4.16 15.68 5.79
C SER A 589 -4.50 16.13 4.38
N CYS A 590 -4.06 15.40 3.35
CA CYS A 590 -4.34 15.69 1.96
C CYS A 590 -5.46 14.78 1.45
N HIS A 591 -6.70 15.31 1.35
CA HIS A 591 -7.81 14.59 0.69
C HIS A 591 -8.20 13.28 1.39
N ASP A 592 -8.11 13.27 2.73
CA ASP A 592 -8.55 12.17 3.58
C ASP A 592 -10.09 12.02 3.62
N ILE A 593 -10.58 11.07 4.42
CA ILE A 593 -12.03 10.82 4.53
C ILE A 593 -12.79 12.01 5.12
N ALA A 594 -12.16 12.82 5.97
CA ALA A 594 -12.76 14.00 6.53
C ALA A 594 -12.92 15.08 5.45
N ASP A 595 -11.88 15.33 4.65
CA ASP A 595 -11.93 16.24 3.52
C ASP A 595 -12.96 15.82 2.47
N TYR A 596 -13.01 14.52 2.13
CA TYR A 596 -14.03 13.98 1.21
C TYR A 596 -15.46 14.22 1.72
N ARG A 597 -15.76 13.87 2.97
CA ARG A 597 -17.13 13.92 3.50
C ARG A 597 -17.58 15.30 3.96
N ILE A 598 -16.68 16.08 4.54
CA ILE A 598 -17.00 17.38 5.15
C ILE A 598 -16.83 18.52 4.14
N ARG A 599 -15.77 18.48 3.33
CA ARG A 599 -15.41 19.56 2.39
C ARG A 599 -15.77 19.26 0.94
N GLY A 600 -16.03 17.99 0.61
CA GLY A 600 -16.42 17.57 -0.74
C GLY A 600 -15.26 17.46 -1.73
N TYR A 601 -14.03 17.29 -1.22
CA TYR A 601 -12.84 17.08 -2.06
C TYR A 601 -12.81 15.68 -2.66
N SER A 602 -11.90 15.42 -3.62
CA SER A 602 -11.66 14.05 -4.09
C SER A 602 -11.08 13.20 -2.96
N TYR A 603 -11.34 11.90 -2.98
CA TYR A 603 -10.85 10.98 -1.95
C TYR A 603 -9.51 10.37 -2.36
N TYR A 604 -8.46 10.61 -1.58
CA TYR A 604 -7.10 10.15 -1.88
C TYR A 604 -6.27 9.87 -0.61
N PRO A 605 -6.70 8.92 0.24
CA PRO A 605 -6.05 8.64 1.51
C PRO A 605 -4.70 7.91 1.31
N SER A 606 -3.87 7.95 2.35
CA SER A 606 -2.72 7.06 2.50
C SER A 606 -3.13 5.59 2.58
N ILE A 607 -2.37 4.70 1.92
CA ILE A 607 -2.66 3.27 1.78
C ILE A 607 -1.44 2.40 2.12
N GLY A 608 -1.67 1.12 2.43
CA GLY A 608 -0.58 0.18 2.73
C GLY A 608 0.14 0.49 4.04
N VAL A 609 -0.53 1.14 5.00
CA VAL A 609 0.06 1.47 6.30
C VAL A 609 0.00 0.26 7.23
N VAL A 610 1.17 -0.26 7.63
CA VAL A 610 1.27 -1.47 8.48
C VAL A 610 2.23 -1.24 9.65
N PHE A 611 1.71 -1.27 10.88
CA PHE A 611 2.53 -1.25 12.10
C PHE A 611 2.40 -2.58 12.84
N GLN A 612 3.49 -3.36 12.84
CA GLN A 612 3.46 -4.70 13.41
C GLN A 612 4.68 -5.13 14.21
N ASN A 613 4.44 -5.99 15.21
CA ASN A 613 5.49 -6.57 16.05
C ASN A 613 6.36 -5.54 16.79
N ASN A 614 5.84 -4.33 17.02
CA ASN A 614 6.59 -3.27 17.68
C ASN A 614 6.44 -3.32 19.20
N THR A 615 7.45 -2.86 19.92
CA THR A 615 7.39 -2.73 21.38
C THR A 615 7.61 -1.27 21.79
N GLY A 616 6.67 -0.72 22.53
CA GLY A 616 6.77 0.57 23.19
C GLY A 616 6.92 0.39 24.69
N SER A 617 7.84 1.13 25.31
CA SER A 617 7.92 1.23 26.76
C SER A 617 8.33 2.63 27.21
N ASN A 618 7.64 3.16 28.22
CA ASN A 618 7.89 4.51 28.72
C ASN A 618 7.91 5.57 27.59
N CYS A 619 6.92 5.50 26.69
CA CYS A 619 6.61 6.64 25.83
C CYS A 619 5.70 7.57 26.64
N TYR A 620 6.05 8.84 26.75
CA TYR A 620 5.30 9.78 27.58
C TYR A 620 3.85 9.85 27.11
N ARG A 621 3.60 9.93 25.79
CA ARG A 621 2.27 9.91 25.17
C ARG A 621 1.94 8.52 24.60
N ASN A 622 1.57 8.44 23.32
CA ASN A 622 1.09 7.22 22.67
C ASN A 622 2.23 6.41 22.05
N LEU A 623 2.02 5.11 21.81
CA LEU A 623 2.93 4.35 20.95
C LEU A 623 2.78 4.84 19.50
N PHE A 624 1.56 4.83 18.98
CA PHE A 624 1.27 5.18 17.59
C PHE A 624 0.09 6.11 17.45
N GLN A 625 0.20 7.04 16.50
CA GLN A 625 -0.88 7.87 16.00
C GLN A 625 -0.88 7.79 14.47
N ILE A 626 -2.05 7.54 13.88
CA ILE A 626 -2.25 7.60 12.43
C ILE A 626 -3.35 8.59 12.06
N ASN A 627 -3.21 9.24 10.91
CA ASN A 627 -4.24 10.11 10.34
C ASN A 627 -4.37 9.87 8.84
N GLY A 628 -5.59 9.93 8.31
CA GLY A 628 -5.81 10.02 6.85
C GLY A 628 -5.55 8.73 6.09
N THR A 629 -5.63 7.59 6.77
CA THR A 629 -5.30 6.28 6.20
C THR A 629 -6.54 5.50 5.81
N LYS A 630 -6.42 4.68 4.77
CA LYS A 630 -7.38 3.63 4.42
C LYS A 630 -6.78 2.24 4.67
N ASP A 631 -7.58 1.37 5.30
CA ASP A 631 -7.28 -0.04 5.55
C ASP A 631 -5.95 -0.27 6.32
N ALA A 632 -5.60 0.65 7.23
CA ALA A 632 -4.39 0.54 8.03
C ALA A 632 -4.43 -0.68 8.97
N LEU A 633 -3.30 -1.40 9.08
CA LEU A 633 -3.17 -2.61 9.89
C LEU A 633 -2.23 -2.39 11.09
N ILE A 634 -2.78 -2.52 12.30
CA ILE A 634 -2.06 -2.35 13.56
C ILE A 634 -2.12 -3.66 14.34
N GLN A 635 -1.04 -4.45 14.32
CA GLN A 635 -1.07 -5.80 14.90
C GLN A 635 0.16 -6.28 15.64
N TYR A 636 -0.03 -7.16 16.62
CA TYR A 636 1.08 -7.77 17.39
C TYR A 636 2.00 -6.76 18.08
N ASN A 637 1.51 -5.55 18.36
CA ASN A 637 2.28 -4.53 19.07
C ASN A 637 2.09 -4.67 20.58
N THR A 638 3.13 -4.34 21.34
CA THR A 638 3.08 -4.23 22.79
C THR A 638 3.35 -2.79 23.20
N MET A 639 2.48 -2.20 24.02
CA MET A 639 2.75 -0.93 24.69
C MET A 639 2.71 -1.13 26.20
N ASP A 640 3.78 -0.74 26.89
CA ASP A 640 3.91 -0.85 28.34
C ASP A 640 4.33 0.48 28.97
N GLY A 641 3.36 1.18 29.54
CA GLY A 641 3.61 2.43 30.27
C GLY A 641 3.47 3.68 29.41
N THR A 642 2.44 4.45 29.71
CA THR A 642 2.31 5.86 29.33
C THR A 642 2.29 6.76 30.56
N GLN A 643 2.66 8.03 30.40
CA GLN A 643 2.36 9.07 31.40
C GLN A 643 1.14 9.92 30.98
N GLU A 644 0.84 9.92 29.68
CA GLU A 644 -0.21 10.64 29.00
C GLU A 644 -0.74 9.86 27.81
N GLY A 645 -2.01 10.10 27.45
CA GLY A 645 -2.55 9.63 26.19
C GLY A 645 -2.84 8.13 26.18
N SER A 646 -3.37 7.69 25.04
CA SER A 646 -3.78 6.32 24.81
C SER A 646 -2.63 5.52 24.19
N ALA A 647 -2.71 4.19 24.12
CA ALA A 647 -1.64 3.43 23.47
C ALA A 647 -1.63 3.67 21.94
N PHE A 648 -2.81 3.69 21.32
CA PHE A 648 -3.00 3.88 19.89
C PHE A 648 -4.30 4.65 19.59
N TRP A 649 -4.28 5.46 18.53
CA TRP A 649 -5.48 6.05 17.94
C TRP A 649 -5.34 6.44 16.47
N PRO A 650 -6.40 6.21 15.67
CA PRO A 650 -6.58 6.78 14.34
C PRO A 650 -7.43 8.06 14.37
N PHE A 651 -7.21 8.97 13.43
CA PHE A 651 -8.03 10.16 13.19
C PHE A 651 -8.27 10.35 11.68
N ALA A 652 -9.49 10.63 11.26
CA ALA A 652 -9.81 10.75 9.83
C ALA A 652 -9.38 9.51 9.01
N CYS A 653 -9.65 8.31 9.54
CA CYS A 653 -9.27 7.05 8.89
C CYS A 653 -10.50 6.23 8.45
N GLU A 654 -10.33 5.42 7.40
CA GLU A 654 -11.30 4.43 6.94
C GLU A 654 -10.73 3.02 7.12
N GLY A 655 -11.51 2.08 7.67
CA GLY A 655 -11.16 0.65 7.65
C GLY A 655 -9.96 0.25 8.53
N THR A 656 -9.57 1.05 9.52
CA THR A 656 -8.44 0.71 10.41
C THR A 656 -8.70 -0.58 11.20
N LEU A 657 -7.80 -1.57 11.07
CA LEU A 657 -7.83 -2.84 11.78
C LEU A 657 -6.77 -2.86 12.90
N VAL A 658 -7.24 -3.02 14.14
CA VAL A 658 -6.41 -3.14 15.35
C VAL A 658 -6.58 -4.55 15.93
N GLN A 659 -5.55 -5.39 15.84
CA GLN A 659 -5.66 -6.78 16.30
C GLN A 659 -4.43 -7.40 16.96
N PHE A 660 -4.64 -8.33 17.88
CA PHE A 660 -3.55 -9.06 18.57
C PHE A 660 -2.54 -8.18 19.31
N ASN A 661 -2.93 -6.96 19.71
CA ASN A 661 -2.06 -6.06 20.45
C ASN A 661 -2.20 -6.27 21.97
N VAL A 662 -1.12 -5.95 22.71
CA VAL A 662 -1.09 -5.94 24.18
C VAL A 662 -0.83 -4.53 24.67
N PHE A 663 -1.80 -3.92 25.33
CA PHE A 663 -1.71 -2.59 25.89
C PHE A 663 -1.75 -2.67 27.41
N ARG A 664 -0.68 -2.24 28.08
CA ARG A 664 -0.58 -2.32 29.53
C ARG A 664 -0.05 -1.07 30.18
N ASN A 665 -0.51 -0.81 31.40
CA ASN A 665 -0.10 0.34 32.21
C ASN A 665 -0.30 1.67 31.46
N ILE A 666 -1.49 1.84 30.88
CA ILE A 666 -1.85 3.07 30.16
C ILE A 666 -2.49 4.03 31.16
N LEU A 667 -1.77 5.07 31.54
CA LEU A 667 -2.07 5.90 32.72
C LEU A 667 -2.04 7.39 32.36
N LYS A 668 -2.94 8.18 32.98
CA LYS A 668 -2.85 9.63 33.19
C LYS A 668 -4.06 10.16 33.98
N ASP A 669 -3.79 11.00 34.97
CA ASP A 669 -4.80 11.84 35.61
C ASP A 669 -5.25 12.96 34.65
N GLY A 670 -6.51 12.91 34.21
CA GLY A 670 -7.18 13.98 33.45
C GLY A 670 -7.12 13.90 31.91
N ALA A 671 -6.44 12.92 31.31
CA ALA A 671 -6.45 12.68 29.85
C ALA A 671 -7.30 11.46 29.46
N ASP A 672 -7.15 10.89 28.25
CA ASP A 672 -7.94 9.72 27.80
C ASP A 672 -7.41 8.39 28.34
N ALA A 673 -6.12 8.09 28.19
CA ALA A 673 -5.48 6.87 28.75
C ALA A 673 -6.13 5.53 28.35
N SER A 674 -6.69 5.45 27.14
CA SER A 674 -7.37 4.26 26.65
C SER A 674 -6.38 3.29 25.99
N CYS A 675 -6.69 1.99 26.02
CA CYS A 675 -5.88 1.01 25.31
C CYS A 675 -5.97 1.27 23.79
N CYS A 676 -7.17 1.56 23.27
CA CYS A 676 -7.39 2.12 21.93
C CYS A 676 -8.58 3.07 21.98
N HIS A 677 -8.48 4.21 21.29
CA HIS A 677 -9.65 5.07 21.03
C HIS A 677 -9.75 5.39 19.54
N PHE A 678 -10.88 5.00 18.94
CA PHE A 678 -11.22 5.40 17.59
C PHE A 678 -11.70 6.84 17.64
N ASP A 679 -10.83 7.74 17.17
CA ASP A 679 -11.04 9.18 17.27
C ASP A 679 -11.99 9.69 16.18
N PHE A 680 -12.10 11.01 16.08
CA PHE A 680 -13.00 11.67 15.17
C PHE A 680 -12.69 11.36 13.71
N ASN A 681 -13.73 11.51 12.90
CA ASN A 681 -13.72 11.36 11.44
C ASN A 681 -13.36 9.93 10.99
N CYS A 682 -13.60 8.93 11.82
CA CYS A 682 -13.33 7.54 11.47
C CYS A 682 -14.57 6.81 10.94
N VAL A 683 -14.37 5.92 9.96
CA VAL A 683 -15.39 5.04 9.38
C VAL A 683 -14.90 3.59 9.40
N ASP A 684 -15.78 2.67 9.79
CA ASP A 684 -15.57 1.21 9.69
C ASP A 684 -14.29 0.71 10.40
N SER A 685 -13.89 1.34 11.50
CA SER A 685 -12.76 0.87 12.31
C SER A 685 -13.09 -0.44 13.04
N LEU A 686 -12.16 -1.39 13.06
CA LEU A 686 -12.33 -2.71 13.67
C LEU A 686 -11.24 -2.98 14.72
N MET A 687 -11.65 -3.25 15.97
CA MET A 687 -10.77 -3.72 17.04
C MET A 687 -11.10 -5.17 17.40
N GLN A 688 -10.17 -6.10 17.22
CA GLN A 688 -10.39 -7.51 17.56
C GLN A 688 -9.19 -8.22 18.18
N TYR A 689 -9.43 -9.13 19.12
CA TYR A 689 -8.39 -10.00 19.69
C TYR A 689 -7.27 -9.24 20.45
N ASN A 690 -7.56 -8.07 21.02
CA ASN A 690 -6.58 -7.29 21.78
C ASN A 690 -6.71 -7.55 23.29
N LEU A 691 -5.60 -7.34 24.01
CA LEU A 691 -5.50 -7.47 25.45
C LEU A 691 -5.13 -6.12 26.09
N GLY A 692 -6.03 -5.58 26.91
CA GLY A 692 -5.78 -4.42 27.78
C GLY A 692 -5.51 -4.87 29.22
N ILE A 693 -4.47 -4.34 29.87
CA ILE A 693 -4.14 -4.65 31.27
C ILE A 693 -3.85 -3.35 32.03
N ASN A 694 -4.57 -3.08 33.11
CA ASN A 694 -4.34 -1.91 33.95
C ASN A 694 -4.33 -0.59 33.13
N CYS A 695 -5.38 -0.37 32.34
CA CYS A 695 -5.60 0.87 31.57
C CYS A 695 -6.53 1.79 32.38
N GLN A 696 -6.08 3.00 32.74
CA GLN A 696 -6.88 3.97 33.49
C GLN A 696 -8.10 4.47 32.69
N GLY A 697 -7.91 4.67 31.39
CA GLY A 697 -8.97 4.91 30.41
C GLY A 697 -9.65 3.62 29.98
N SER A 698 -10.23 3.62 28.79
CA SER A 698 -11.11 2.54 28.35
C SER A 698 -10.35 1.37 27.73
N LEU A 699 -10.95 0.16 27.73
CA LEU A 699 -10.52 -0.90 26.82
C LEU A 699 -10.84 -0.48 25.39
N ILE A 700 -12.10 -0.09 25.18
CA ILE A 700 -12.65 0.39 23.90
C ILE A 700 -13.25 1.76 24.12
N GLN A 701 -12.80 2.74 23.33
CA GLN A 701 -13.37 4.08 23.31
C GLN A 701 -13.69 4.49 21.87
N VAL A 702 -14.94 4.88 21.63
CA VAL A 702 -15.42 5.39 20.35
C VAL A 702 -15.77 6.86 20.54
N LEU A 703 -15.05 7.74 19.85
CA LEU A 703 -15.14 9.17 20.06
C LEU A 703 -15.77 9.88 18.88
N ASN A 704 -16.77 10.69 19.19
CA ASN A 704 -17.13 11.85 18.39
C ASN A 704 -17.33 13.05 19.31
N ASN A 705 -17.02 14.24 18.81
CA ASN A 705 -17.49 15.46 19.44
C ASN A 705 -18.92 15.75 18.97
N SER A 706 -19.61 16.58 19.72
CA SER A 706 -21.05 16.79 19.52
C SER A 706 -21.41 18.11 18.85
N ASN A 707 -20.39 18.84 18.42
CA ASN A 707 -20.48 20.24 18.03
C ASN A 707 -19.66 20.45 16.74
N GLY A 708 -20.19 20.06 15.59
CA GLY A 708 -19.54 20.34 14.31
C GLY A 708 -19.93 19.38 13.21
N THR A 709 -19.04 19.26 12.23
CA THR A 709 -19.15 18.38 11.06
C THR A 709 -18.44 17.04 11.25
N ASN A 710 -17.83 16.82 12.42
CA ASN A 710 -17.09 15.59 12.71
C ASN A 710 -18.04 14.38 12.80
N PHE A 711 -17.55 13.22 12.39
CA PHE A 711 -18.33 11.98 12.37
C PHE A 711 -17.55 10.81 12.99
N GLN A 712 -18.27 9.83 13.52
CA GLN A 712 -17.72 8.52 13.84
C GLN A 712 -18.78 7.50 13.45
N ILE A 713 -18.44 6.59 12.53
CA ILE A 713 -19.43 5.71 11.89
C ILE A 713 -18.93 4.26 11.93
N ASN A 714 -19.81 3.36 12.38
CA ASN A 714 -19.65 1.90 12.29
C ASN A 714 -18.37 1.35 12.96
N ALA A 715 -17.91 1.91 14.08
CA ALA A 715 -16.85 1.26 14.85
C ALA A 715 -17.30 -0.14 15.31
N VAL A 716 -16.47 -1.15 15.08
CA VAL A 716 -16.68 -2.51 15.56
C VAL A 716 -15.60 -2.88 16.56
N ALA A 717 -15.99 -3.45 17.70
CA ALA A 717 -15.05 -4.00 18.66
C ALA A 717 -15.52 -5.37 19.16
N ARG A 718 -14.70 -6.42 18.95
CA ARG A 718 -15.06 -7.79 19.27
C ARG A 718 -13.94 -8.67 19.79
N TYR A 719 -14.27 -9.64 20.65
CA TYR A 719 -13.31 -10.60 21.20
C TYR A 719 -12.07 -9.96 21.81
N ASN A 720 -12.21 -8.80 22.43
CA ASN A 720 -11.14 -8.16 23.20
C ASN A 720 -11.28 -8.49 24.69
N LEU A 721 -10.15 -8.58 25.38
CA LEU A 721 -10.08 -8.77 26.83
C LEU A 721 -9.49 -7.53 27.49
N GLY A 722 -10.20 -6.97 28.47
CA GLY A 722 -9.70 -5.91 29.35
C GLY A 722 -9.64 -6.37 30.79
N ILE A 723 -8.45 -6.36 31.38
CA ILE A 723 -8.21 -6.64 32.79
C ILE A 723 -7.86 -5.31 33.46
N ASP A 724 -8.68 -4.85 34.39
CA ASP A 724 -8.53 -3.55 35.04
C ASP A 724 -8.47 -2.38 34.05
N CYS A 725 -9.44 -2.33 33.15
CA CYS A 725 -9.66 -1.20 32.24
C CYS A 725 -10.87 -0.36 32.68
N GLY A 726 -10.79 0.96 32.57
CA GLY A 726 -11.94 1.85 32.74
C GLY A 726 -12.21 2.30 34.19
N TRP A 727 -11.16 2.40 35.02
CA TRP A 727 -11.27 2.72 36.45
C TRP A 727 -11.08 4.20 36.81
N ARG A 728 -10.97 5.08 35.81
CA ARG A 728 -10.96 6.52 36.07
C ARG A 728 -12.36 7.01 36.42
N ASP A 729 -12.48 7.65 37.57
CA ASP A 729 -13.70 8.33 38.00
C ASP A 729 -13.89 9.70 37.30
N SER A 730 -13.90 9.69 35.96
CA SER A 730 -14.13 10.87 35.12
C SER A 730 -15.15 10.57 34.02
N ASN A 731 -15.67 11.62 33.37
CA ASN A 731 -16.67 11.51 32.31
C ASN A 731 -16.12 10.97 30.97
N ASN A 732 -14.84 10.59 30.89
CA ASN A 732 -14.17 10.10 29.68
C ASN A 732 -13.51 8.71 29.87
N SER A 733 -14.05 7.84 30.73
CA SER A 733 -13.52 6.47 30.93
C SER A 733 -14.63 5.47 31.26
N ALA A 734 -14.54 4.26 30.72
CA ALA A 734 -15.29 3.06 31.11
C ALA A 734 -14.65 1.84 30.43
N GLY A 735 -14.98 0.61 30.80
CA GLY A 735 -14.59 -0.58 30.03
C GLY A 735 -14.94 -0.42 28.55
N ILE A 736 -16.20 -0.02 28.29
CA ILE A 736 -16.69 0.39 26.97
C ILE A 736 -17.24 1.82 27.05
N MET A 737 -16.72 2.70 26.19
CA MET A 737 -17.17 4.08 26.11
C MET A 737 -17.55 4.50 24.69
N ILE A 738 -18.69 5.16 24.53
CA ILE A 738 -19.14 5.77 23.26
C ILE A 738 -19.56 7.22 23.51
N THR A 739 -19.08 8.15 22.67
CA THR A 739 -19.34 9.58 22.86
C THR A 739 -19.90 10.29 21.64
N GLY A 740 -20.60 11.39 21.90
CA GLY A 740 -21.08 12.35 20.92
C GLY A 740 -21.99 11.75 19.86
N ASP A 741 -22.06 12.36 18.67
CA ASP A 741 -22.89 11.87 17.56
C ASP A 741 -22.21 10.70 16.82
N SER A 742 -21.66 9.74 17.57
CA SER A 742 -21.19 8.47 17.00
C SER A 742 -22.40 7.64 16.57
N SER A 743 -22.30 6.96 15.43
CA SER A 743 -23.42 6.21 14.83
C SER A 743 -23.02 4.80 14.41
N GLY A 744 -23.90 3.82 14.65
CA GLY A 744 -23.74 2.48 14.07
C GLY A 744 -22.68 1.61 14.74
N SER A 745 -22.17 2.00 15.91
CA SER A 745 -21.14 1.22 16.62
C SER A 745 -21.64 -0.17 17.00
N LYS A 746 -20.84 -1.22 16.79
CA LYS A 746 -21.15 -2.61 17.16
C LYS A 746 -20.08 -3.15 18.11
N ILE A 747 -20.39 -3.25 19.39
CA ILE A 747 -19.43 -3.66 20.43
C ILE A 747 -19.93 -4.98 21.04
N TYR A 748 -19.32 -6.09 20.67
CA TYR A 748 -19.83 -7.41 21.07
C TYR A 748 -18.78 -8.45 21.39
N ASN A 749 -19.13 -9.46 22.18
CA ASN A 749 -18.21 -10.55 22.51
C ASN A 749 -16.89 -10.09 23.14
N ASN A 750 -16.87 -8.96 23.85
CA ASN A 750 -15.71 -8.53 24.62
C ASN A 750 -15.83 -9.03 26.07
N THR A 751 -14.72 -9.10 26.79
CA THR A 751 -14.70 -9.44 28.22
C THR A 751 -13.97 -8.37 29.00
N VAL A 752 -14.64 -7.80 30.00
CA VAL A 752 -14.09 -6.74 30.85
C VAL A 752 -14.13 -7.22 32.29
N ILE A 753 -12.95 -7.24 32.90
CA ILE A 753 -12.71 -7.81 34.22
C ILE A 753 -12.14 -6.72 35.10
N THR A 754 -12.75 -6.54 36.26
CA THR A 754 -12.30 -5.54 37.25
C THR A 754 -11.98 -6.22 38.56
N THR A 755 -10.78 -5.98 39.08
CA THR A 755 -10.29 -6.53 40.34
C THR A 755 -10.50 -5.53 41.49
N ASP A 756 -9.93 -5.82 42.67
CA ASP A 756 -9.87 -4.88 43.79
C ASP A 756 -8.73 -3.86 43.68
N LEU A 757 -8.00 -3.84 42.56
CA LEU A 757 -6.86 -2.94 42.39
C LEU A 757 -7.27 -1.47 42.44
N HIS A 758 -8.46 -1.13 41.92
CA HIS A 758 -8.95 0.24 41.84
C HIS A 758 -10.37 0.41 42.43
N PRO A 759 -10.72 1.61 42.95
CA PRO A 759 -11.97 1.78 43.70
C PRO A 759 -13.20 2.18 42.87
N ALA A 760 -13.05 2.54 41.59
CA ALA A 760 -14.11 3.19 40.81
C ALA A 760 -14.15 2.75 39.34
N TYR A 761 -14.75 1.60 39.05
CA TYR A 761 -14.93 1.12 37.67
C TYR A 761 -16.27 1.54 37.07
N LYS A 762 -16.27 1.78 35.75
CA LYS A 762 -17.48 1.86 34.93
C LYS A 762 -17.45 0.78 33.86
N ALA A 763 -18.48 -0.05 33.79
CA ALA A 763 -18.59 -1.09 32.75
C ALA A 763 -18.90 -0.47 31.39
N ILE A 764 -19.97 0.34 31.31
CA ILE A 764 -20.43 1.00 30.09
C ILE A 764 -20.71 2.47 30.40
N SER A 765 -20.25 3.37 29.53
CA SER A 765 -20.55 4.80 29.62
C SER A 765 -20.91 5.38 28.26
N PHE A 766 -22.05 6.07 28.20
CA PHE A 766 -22.39 6.97 27.10
C PHE A 766 -22.09 8.40 27.54
N ALA A 767 -21.56 9.23 26.65
CA ALA A 767 -21.39 10.66 26.92
C ALA A 767 -21.77 11.50 25.70
N ASN A 768 -22.21 12.72 25.93
CA ASN A 768 -22.56 13.65 24.84
C ASN A 768 -21.62 14.84 24.71
N TRP A 769 -20.65 14.99 25.60
CA TRP A 769 -19.66 16.07 25.59
C TRP A 769 -20.22 17.46 25.24
N GLY A 770 -21.42 17.76 25.76
CA GLY A 770 -22.08 19.05 25.56
C GLY A 770 -23.00 19.18 24.34
N GLY A 771 -23.28 18.11 23.58
CA GLY A 771 -24.22 18.15 22.45
C GLY A 771 -25.01 16.85 22.23
N ALA A 772 -25.00 16.31 21.00
CA ALA A 772 -25.67 15.07 20.60
C ALA A 772 -25.15 13.81 21.31
N TRP A 773 -26.01 12.80 21.38
CA TRP A 773 -25.75 11.51 21.99
C TRP A 773 -25.57 10.42 20.93
N PRO A 774 -24.86 9.32 21.26
CA PRO A 774 -24.68 8.22 20.33
C PRO A 774 -26.00 7.68 19.81
N THR A 775 -26.00 7.17 18.58
CA THR A 775 -27.20 6.63 17.92
C THR A 775 -26.91 5.28 17.28
N ASN A 776 -27.92 4.43 17.16
CA ASN A 776 -27.85 3.15 16.48
C ASN A 776 -26.67 2.27 16.92
N SER A 777 -26.28 2.35 18.19
CA SER A 777 -25.21 1.54 18.76
C SER A 777 -25.76 0.20 19.23
N PHE A 778 -25.06 -0.89 18.91
CA PHE A 778 -25.40 -2.26 19.29
C PHE A 778 -24.33 -2.83 20.23
N ILE A 779 -24.70 -3.08 21.49
CA ILE A 779 -23.80 -3.62 22.52
C ILE A 779 -24.35 -4.96 23.01
N ALA A 780 -23.73 -6.06 22.59
CA ALA A 780 -24.26 -7.39 22.89
C ALA A 780 -23.20 -8.45 23.18
N ASN A 781 -23.57 -9.53 23.84
CA ASN A 781 -22.67 -10.66 24.11
C ASN A 781 -21.38 -10.29 24.84
N ASN A 782 -21.32 -9.16 25.55
CA ASN A 782 -20.14 -8.80 26.34
C ASN A 782 -20.25 -9.43 27.74
N LEU A 783 -19.11 -9.84 28.29
CA LEU A 783 -19.00 -10.40 29.64
C LEU A 783 -18.37 -9.34 30.55
N PHE A 784 -19.11 -8.88 31.56
CA PHE A 784 -18.60 -7.98 32.59
C PHE A 784 -18.52 -8.72 33.94
N PHE A 785 -17.31 -8.79 34.49
CA PHE A 785 -17.07 -9.43 35.78
C PHE A 785 -16.34 -8.48 36.75
N ALA A 786 -16.97 -8.19 37.88
CA ALA A 786 -16.36 -7.43 38.97
C ALA A 786 -15.99 -8.37 40.13
N ALA A 787 -14.71 -8.73 40.23
CA ALA A 787 -14.21 -9.62 41.30
C ALA A 787 -14.23 -8.94 42.69
N GLY A 788 -14.21 -7.61 42.71
CA GLY A 788 -13.89 -6.80 43.88
C GLY A 788 -14.80 -5.58 44.04
N SER A 789 -14.24 -4.38 43.84
CA SER A 789 -14.96 -3.10 43.88
C SER A 789 -16.17 -3.09 42.94
N ALA A 790 -17.23 -2.41 43.37
CA ALA A 790 -18.45 -2.31 42.58
C ALA A 790 -18.17 -1.56 41.28
N SER A 791 -18.65 -2.12 40.16
CA SER A 791 -18.61 -1.43 38.87
C SER A 791 -19.97 -0.80 38.58
N THR A 792 -19.96 0.36 37.92
CA THR A 792 -21.13 1.21 37.70
C THR A 792 -21.39 1.44 36.20
N TYR A 793 -22.45 2.19 35.90
CA TYR A 793 -22.81 2.62 34.54
C TYR A 793 -23.05 4.12 34.54
N ALA A 794 -22.82 4.77 33.40
CA ALA A 794 -23.09 6.20 33.25
C ALA A 794 -24.05 6.48 32.09
N ASN A 795 -25.08 7.28 32.36
CA ASN A 795 -26.08 7.74 31.38
C ASN A 795 -26.91 6.61 30.73
N THR A 796 -27.40 5.69 31.57
CA THR A 796 -28.23 4.53 31.16
C THR A 796 -29.55 4.90 30.45
N ASP A 797 -30.08 6.10 30.66
CA ASP A 797 -31.29 6.55 29.96
C ASP A 797 -31.03 6.78 28.46
N TRP A 798 -29.79 7.10 28.06
CA TRP A 798 -29.41 7.36 26.67
C TRP A 798 -28.99 6.10 25.93
N MET A 799 -28.56 5.11 26.68
CA MET A 799 -28.28 3.76 26.22
C MET A 799 -29.49 3.06 25.56
N VAL A 800 -30.72 3.50 25.85
CA VAL A 800 -31.98 2.96 25.30
C VAL A 800 -32.72 3.95 24.37
N GLN A 801 -32.09 5.07 24.03
CA GLN A 801 -32.65 6.06 23.12
C GLN A 801 -31.92 6.04 21.77
N ARG A 802 -32.44 6.79 20.79
CA ARG A 802 -31.79 7.00 19.48
C ARG A 802 -31.38 5.69 18.80
N ASP A 803 -32.24 4.68 18.91
CA ASP A 803 -32.09 3.35 18.33
C ASP A 803 -30.87 2.55 18.85
N ASN A 804 -30.33 2.94 20.00
CA ASN A 804 -29.32 2.16 20.69
C ASN A 804 -29.94 0.88 21.30
N VAL A 805 -29.22 -0.23 21.23
CA VAL A 805 -29.64 -1.54 21.72
C VAL A 805 -28.52 -2.16 22.56
N ILE A 806 -28.84 -2.49 23.81
CA ILE A 806 -27.98 -3.27 24.69
C ILE A 806 -28.72 -4.56 25.03
N THR A 807 -28.10 -5.71 24.78
CA THR A 807 -28.79 -6.99 24.86
C THR A 807 -27.83 -8.16 25.09
N HIS A 808 -28.25 -9.23 25.76
CA HIS A 808 -27.48 -10.48 25.87
C HIS A 808 -26.07 -10.30 26.46
N ASN A 809 -25.85 -9.31 27.33
CA ASN A 809 -24.57 -9.19 28.06
C ASN A 809 -24.66 -9.97 29.37
N LEU A 810 -23.54 -10.57 29.79
CA LEU A 810 -23.44 -11.27 31.07
C LEU A 810 -22.86 -10.33 32.13
N TYR A 811 -23.58 -10.22 33.25
CA TYR A 811 -23.19 -9.43 34.41
C TYR A 811 -22.95 -10.35 35.61
N ALA A 812 -21.75 -10.31 36.19
CA ALA A 812 -21.37 -11.18 37.30
C ALA A 812 -20.44 -10.50 38.32
N GLY A 813 -20.38 -11.09 39.52
CA GLY A 813 -19.58 -10.57 40.63
C GLY A 813 -20.26 -9.38 41.32
N ASN A 814 -19.49 -8.40 41.79
CA ASN A 814 -19.97 -7.18 42.40
C ASN A 814 -20.44 -6.14 41.36
N LEU A 815 -21.25 -6.58 40.41
CA LEU A 815 -21.82 -5.76 39.34
C LEU A 815 -23.32 -5.99 39.27
N SER A 816 -24.09 -4.92 39.44
CA SER A 816 -25.54 -4.99 39.19
C SER A 816 -25.82 -5.13 37.70
N VAL A 817 -26.88 -5.84 37.35
CA VAL A 817 -27.38 -5.90 35.97
C VAL A 817 -27.68 -4.48 35.45
N CYS A 818 -27.26 -4.19 34.22
CA CYS A 818 -27.55 -2.90 33.58
C CYS A 818 -29.06 -2.80 33.28
N SER A 819 -29.72 -1.74 33.75
CA SER A 819 -31.14 -1.53 33.50
C SER A 819 -31.49 -1.23 32.04
N ALA A 820 -30.49 -0.89 31.22
CA ALA A 820 -30.63 -0.65 29.79
C ALA A 820 -30.56 -1.94 28.96
N ASP A 821 -30.09 -3.05 29.52
CA ASP A 821 -30.02 -4.33 28.80
C ASP A 821 -31.40 -4.98 28.75
N ILE A 822 -31.89 -5.25 27.54
CA ILE A 822 -33.24 -5.81 27.32
C ILE A 822 -33.29 -7.34 27.47
N SER A 823 -32.15 -8.02 27.42
CA SER A 823 -32.02 -9.48 27.58
C SER A 823 -30.78 -9.84 28.40
N PRO A 824 -30.64 -9.36 29.66
CA PRO A 824 -29.43 -9.54 30.42
C PRO A 824 -29.25 -11.00 30.84
N VAL A 825 -28.00 -11.45 30.87
CA VAL A 825 -27.61 -12.75 31.42
C VAL A 825 -26.94 -12.52 32.78
N SER A 826 -27.27 -13.36 33.75
CA SER A 826 -26.68 -13.32 35.09
C SER A 826 -26.33 -14.73 35.52
N GLY A 827 -25.13 -14.92 36.06
CA GLY A 827 -24.65 -16.22 36.48
C GLY A 827 -23.15 -16.25 36.64
N TYR A 828 -22.62 -17.39 37.08
CA TYR A 828 -21.19 -17.57 37.27
C TYR A 828 -20.48 -17.73 35.90
N PRO A 829 -19.44 -16.92 35.61
CA PRO A 829 -18.76 -16.98 34.31
C PRO A 829 -17.80 -18.17 34.17
N GLY A 830 -17.40 -18.83 35.27
CA GLY A 830 -16.60 -20.06 35.19
C GLY A 830 -15.20 -19.85 34.62
N PHE A 831 -14.45 -18.84 35.05
CA PHE A 831 -13.07 -18.66 34.58
C PHE A 831 -12.14 -19.77 35.09
N VAL A 832 -11.15 -20.16 34.28
CA VAL A 832 -10.04 -21.05 34.69
C VAL A 832 -9.34 -20.50 35.94
N ASN A 833 -9.07 -19.19 35.97
CA ASN A 833 -8.49 -18.48 37.10
C ASN A 833 -8.98 -17.02 37.14
N SER A 834 -9.99 -16.75 37.97
CA SER A 834 -10.58 -15.40 38.11
C SER A 834 -9.68 -14.33 38.73
N THR A 835 -8.48 -14.70 39.20
CA THR A 835 -7.47 -13.79 39.77
C THR A 835 -6.22 -13.65 38.90
N GLY A 836 -6.25 -14.23 37.69
CA GLY A 836 -5.12 -14.20 36.77
C GLY A 836 -4.91 -12.86 36.08
N SER A 837 -3.94 -12.82 35.17
CA SER A 837 -3.55 -11.61 34.46
C SER A 837 -3.26 -11.84 32.97
N THR A 838 -3.61 -13.01 32.46
CA THR A 838 -3.40 -13.42 31.06
C THR A 838 -4.73 -13.79 30.42
N ALA A 839 -4.77 -13.82 29.08
CA ALA A 839 -5.96 -14.30 28.38
C ALA A 839 -6.36 -15.72 28.79
N GLU A 840 -5.37 -16.61 28.96
CA GLU A 840 -5.57 -18.01 29.36
C GLU A 840 -6.32 -18.16 30.69
N ASP A 841 -6.04 -17.28 31.65
CA ASP A 841 -6.70 -17.30 32.97
C ASP A 841 -8.21 -17.07 32.88
N PHE A 842 -8.66 -16.37 31.83
CA PHE A 842 -10.05 -15.95 31.67
C PHE A 842 -10.81 -16.73 30.60
N ARG A 843 -10.25 -17.85 30.11
CA ARG A 843 -11.07 -18.84 29.42
C ARG A 843 -12.20 -19.30 30.33
N ILE A 844 -13.40 -19.41 29.77
CA ILE A 844 -14.54 -19.98 30.48
C ILE A 844 -14.50 -21.51 30.44
N THR A 845 -14.99 -22.14 31.49
CA THR A 845 -15.07 -23.59 31.67
C THR A 845 -16.51 -24.09 31.52
N TYR A 846 -16.65 -25.42 31.46
CA TYR A 846 -17.95 -26.09 31.56
C TYR A 846 -18.79 -25.55 32.73
N GLY A 847 -20.10 -25.46 32.52
CA GLY A 847 -21.06 -24.93 33.49
C GLY A 847 -21.11 -23.40 33.58
N SER A 848 -20.33 -22.68 32.75
CA SER A 848 -20.43 -21.22 32.66
C SER A 848 -21.80 -20.77 32.15
N ALA A 849 -22.35 -19.72 32.78
CA ALA A 849 -23.60 -19.09 32.33
C ALA A 849 -23.47 -18.35 30.98
N ALA A 850 -22.24 -18.20 30.46
CA ALA A 850 -22.01 -17.59 29.16
C ALA A 850 -22.29 -18.53 27.98
N ILE A 851 -22.21 -19.85 28.19
CA ILE A 851 -22.29 -20.86 27.13
C ILE A 851 -23.71 -20.90 26.56
N GLY A 852 -23.84 -20.72 25.24
CA GLY A 852 -25.13 -20.78 24.54
C GLY A 852 -26.12 -19.66 24.89
N ALA A 853 -25.64 -18.58 25.53
CA ALA A 853 -26.48 -17.49 26.01
C ALA A 853 -26.41 -16.22 25.14
N GLY A 854 -25.50 -16.18 24.16
CA GLY A 854 -25.30 -15.03 23.28
C GLY A 854 -26.34 -14.94 22.16
N ALA A 855 -26.58 -13.73 21.68
CA ALA A 855 -27.31 -13.47 20.45
C ALA A 855 -26.48 -13.85 19.22
N LEU A 856 -27.12 -14.40 18.19
CA LEU A 856 -26.48 -14.63 16.90
C LEU A 856 -26.16 -13.29 16.22
N ILE A 857 -24.90 -13.06 15.91
CA ILE A 857 -24.42 -11.84 15.24
C ILE A 857 -23.85 -12.26 13.87
N PRO A 858 -24.39 -11.77 12.75
CA PRO A 858 -23.83 -12.03 11.42
C PRO A 858 -22.48 -11.33 11.25
N ASP A 859 -21.63 -11.87 10.39
CA ASP A 859 -20.29 -11.35 10.08
C ASP A 859 -19.42 -11.13 11.33
N ASN A 860 -19.59 -11.99 12.34
CA ASN A 860 -18.91 -11.92 13.62
C ASN A 860 -17.40 -12.25 13.55
N GLY A 861 -16.84 -12.51 12.37
CA GLY A 861 -15.40 -12.76 12.20
C GLY A 861 -15.00 -14.23 12.19
N GLY A 862 -15.94 -15.14 12.50
CA GLY A 862 -15.76 -16.59 12.36
C GLY A 862 -14.91 -17.29 13.42
N VAL A 863 -14.11 -16.54 14.20
CA VAL A 863 -13.30 -17.07 15.30
C VAL A 863 -13.31 -16.18 16.55
N ASP A 864 -12.99 -16.75 17.71
CA ASP A 864 -12.78 -16.05 18.98
C ASP A 864 -11.33 -15.56 19.17
N TYR A 865 -10.98 -15.04 20.35
CA TYR A 865 -9.62 -14.59 20.69
C TYR A 865 -8.53 -15.66 20.53
N PHE A 866 -8.87 -16.93 20.74
CA PHE A 866 -7.93 -18.06 20.69
C PHE A 866 -7.94 -18.75 19.32
N GLY A 867 -8.69 -18.23 18.35
CA GLY A 867 -8.82 -18.82 17.02
C GLY A 867 -9.81 -19.99 16.95
N ASN A 868 -10.64 -20.20 17.97
CA ASN A 868 -11.67 -21.23 17.95
C ASN A 868 -12.79 -20.84 16.99
N LEU A 869 -13.28 -21.80 16.18
CA LEU A 869 -14.38 -21.56 15.25
C LEU A 869 -15.69 -21.31 16.00
N LEU A 870 -16.47 -20.36 15.49
CA LEU A 870 -17.79 -20.01 16.01
C LEU A 870 -18.85 -20.93 15.36
N THR A 871 -18.98 -22.15 15.86
CA THR A 871 -19.81 -23.22 15.26
C THR A 871 -21.23 -23.31 15.82
N ASN A 872 -21.54 -22.55 16.86
CA ASN A 872 -22.75 -22.74 17.64
C ASN A 872 -23.95 -21.96 17.08
N MET A 873 -25.12 -22.61 17.03
CA MET A 873 -26.41 -21.93 16.77
C MET A 873 -26.73 -20.88 17.86
N PHE A 874 -26.14 -21.04 19.05
CA PHE A 874 -26.19 -20.09 20.16
C PHE A 874 -24.76 -19.77 20.61
N PRO A 875 -24.20 -18.59 20.26
CA PRO A 875 -22.81 -18.27 20.58
C PRO A 875 -22.57 -18.09 22.08
N THR A 876 -21.33 -18.29 22.49
CA THR A 876 -20.88 -18.01 23.86
C THR A 876 -20.75 -16.50 24.08
N ILE A 877 -21.15 -16.01 25.25
CA ILE A 877 -20.93 -14.60 25.65
C ILE A 877 -19.46 -14.37 26.03
N GLY A 878 -18.86 -13.28 25.56
CA GLY A 878 -17.49 -12.90 25.88
C GLY A 878 -16.48 -13.27 24.78
N PHE A 879 -15.19 -13.13 25.11
CA PHE A 879 -14.08 -13.17 24.14
C PHE A 879 -13.59 -14.57 23.76
N HIS A 880 -14.04 -15.60 24.49
CA HIS A 880 -13.70 -17.00 24.31
C HIS A 880 -14.96 -17.80 24.00
N GLU A 881 -14.96 -18.50 22.86
CA GLU A 881 -15.99 -19.46 22.49
C GLU A 881 -15.68 -20.79 23.16
N TYR A 882 -16.59 -21.27 23.99
CA TYR A 882 -16.44 -22.58 24.60
C TYR A 882 -16.60 -23.67 23.54
N GLN A 883 -15.52 -24.37 23.25
CA GLN A 883 -15.55 -25.60 22.46
C GLN A 883 -15.99 -26.73 23.40
N THR A 884 -17.08 -27.41 23.08
CA THR A 884 -17.55 -28.57 23.87
C THR A 884 -16.46 -29.63 23.87
N ASP A 885 -15.93 -29.97 25.05
CA ASP A 885 -15.11 -31.18 25.20
C ASP A 885 -16.02 -32.39 24.92
N PRO A 886 -15.82 -33.11 23.80
CA PRO A 886 -16.68 -34.22 23.40
C PRO A 886 -16.48 -35.47 24.27
N SER A 887 -15.56 -35.44 25.25
CA SER A 887 -15.22 -36.58 26.11
C SER A 887 -15.79 -36.48 27.53
N ILE A 888 -16.46 -35.38 27.87
CA ILE A 888 -17.11 -35.24 29.18
C ILE A 888 -18.38 -36.08 29.20
N ASP A 889 -18.43 -37.01 30.15
CA ASP A 889 -19.57 -37.84 30.54
C ASP A 889 -19.77 -37.61 32.05
N SER A 890 -20.75 -36.79 32.40
CA SER A 890 -20.96 -36.21 33.73
C SER A 890 -21.56 -37.20 34.73
N ASP A 891 -22.27 -38.23 34.26
CA ASP A 891 -22.86 -39.26 35.11
C ASP A 891 -22.19 -40.65 34.98
N GLY A 892 -21.21 -40.76 34.09
CA GLY A 892 -20.37 -41.94 33.91
C GLY A 892 -21.09 -43.11 33.24
N ASP A 893 -22.14 -42.84 32.45
CA ASP A 893 -22.93 -43.87 31.78
C ASP A 893 -22.39 -44.29 30.39
N LEU A 894 -21.24 -43.73 30.01
CA LEU A 894 -20.50 -43.95 28.78
C LEU A 894 -21.08 -43.22 27.55
N ILE A 895 -22.02 -42.31 27.76
CA ILE A 895 -22.53 -41.39 26.75
C ILE A 895 -22.03 -39.98 27.08
N PRO A 896 -21.37 -39.26 26.14
CA PRO A 896 -20.92 -37.89 26.42
C PRO A 896 -22.08 -36.89 26.57
N ASP A 897 -21.95 -35.95 27.50
CA ASP A 897 -22.91 -34.86 27.80
C ASP A 897 -23.38 -34.13 26.55
N PHE A 898 -22.46 -33.96 25.59
CA PHE A 898 -22.75 -33.29 24.33
C PHE A 898 -23.75 -34.08 23.49
N TRP A 899 -23.55 -35.39 23.35
CA TRP A 899 -24.42 -36.25 22.57
C TRP A 899 -25.79 -36.36 23.23
N GLU A 900 -25.86 -36.52 24.54
CA GLU A 900 -27.11 -36.57 25.29
C GLU A 900 -27.95 -35.32 25.08
N ARG A 901 -27.34 -34.14 25.20
CA ARG A 901 -28.04 -32.86 25.04
C ARG A 901 -28.58 -32.65 23.62
N VAL A 902 -27.83 -33.06 22.61
CA VAL A 902 -28.25 -32.94 21.20
C VAL A 902 -29.42 -33.89 20.90
N ASN A 903 -29.47 -35.04 21.55
CA ASN A 903 -30.48 -36.08 21.32
C ASN A 903 -31.61 -36.09 22.38
N GLY A 904 -31.73 -35.02 23.17
CA GLY A 904 -32.85 -34.83 24.10
C GLY A 904 -32.79 -35.67 25.39
N LEU A 905 -31.65 -36.27 25.70
CA LEU A 905 -31.36 -36.94 26.97
C LEU A 905 -30.82 -35.95 28.01
N LEU A 906 -30.63 -36.41 29.24
CA LEU A 906 -30.27 -35.57 30.39
C LEU A 906 -28.85 -35.91 30.90
N PRO A 907 -27.83 -35.04 30.70
CA PRO A 907 -26.42 -35.30 31.04
C PRO A 907 -26.04 -35.56 32.50
N ALA A 908 -27.01 -35.67 33.40
CA ALA A 908 -26.77 -35.92 34.82
C ALA A 908 -27.59 -37.12 35.31
N VAL A 909 -28.12 -37.91 34.39
CA VAL A 909 -29.02 -39.03 34.63
C VAL A 909 -28.55 -40.21 33.80
N ASN A 910 -27.90 -41.17 34.47
CA ASN A 910 -27.48 -42.42 33.83
C ASN A 910 -28.70 -43.15 33.26
N ASP A 911 -28.90 -42.99 31.96
CA ASP A 911 -30.02 -43.51 31.20
C ASP A 911 -29.56 -44.29 29.96
N ALA A 912 -28.26 -44.57 29.85
CA ALA A 912 -27.64 -45.42 28.85
C ALA A 912 -28.40 -46.73 28.53
N PHE A 913 -29.06 -47.36 29.52
CA PHE A 913 -29.83 -48.60 29.34
C PHE A 913 -31.33 -48.40 29.11
N ALA A 914 -31.82 -47.15 29.09
CA ALA A 914 -33.20 -46.84 28.76
C ALA A 914 -33.43 -46.95 27.24
N ASP A 915 -34.69 -47.18 26.87
CA ASP A 915 -35.18 -47.25 25.49
C ASP A 915 -36.22 -46.13 25.37
N ALA A 916 -35.75 -44.96 24.91
CA ALA A 916 -36.52 -43.71 25.00
C ALA A 916 -37.68 -43.64 24.00
N ASP A 917 -37.55 -44.30 22.84
CA ASP A 917 -38.55 -44.31 21.77
C ASP A 917 -39.32 -45.64 21.63
N GLY A 918 -38.90 -46.69 22.33
CA GLY A 918 -39.59 -47.98 22.42
C GLY A 918 -39.27 -48.95 21.28
N ASP A 919 -38.16 -48.76 20.58
CA ASP A 919 -37.75 -49.59 19.44
C ASP A 919 -36.90 -50.82 19.84
N GLN A 920 -36.64 -50.99 21.13
CA GLN A 920 -35.78 -52.01 21.75
C GLN A 920 -34.27 -51.78 21.59
N LYS A 921 -33.84 -50.56 21.27
CA LYS A 921 -32.46 -50.10 21.36
C LYS A 921 -32.28 -49.27 22.61
N THR A 922 -31.15 -49.48 23.28
CA THR A 922 -30.80 -48.63 24.43
C THR A 922 -30.21 -47.31 23.94
N ASN A 923 -30.29 -46.25 24.74
CA ASN A 923 -29.64 -44.97 24.44
C ASN A 923 -28.14 -45.14 24.14
N LEU A 924 -27.47 -46.11 24.78
CA LEU A 924 -26.08 -46.45 24.52
C LEU A 924 -25.88 -47.16 23.16
N ASP A 925 -26.82 -48.03 22.77
CA ASP A 925 -26.79 -48.64 21.43
C ASP A 925 -26.99 -47.58 20.34
N GLU A 926 -27.91 -46.64 20.59
CA GLU A 926 -28.19 -45.48 19.72
C GLU A 926 -26.95 -44.57 19.58
N TYR A 927 -26.27 -44.28 20.69
CA TYR A 927 -25.01 -43.55 20.70
C TYR A 927 -23.92 -44.30 19.90
N ALA A 928 -23.75 -45.60 20.16
CA ALA A 928 -22.79 -46.43 19.44
C ALA A 928 -23.09 -46.51 17.94
N ALA A 929 -24.37 -46.50 17.54
CA ALA A 929 -24.82 -46.54 16.16
C ALA A 929 -24.89 -45.18 15.45
N ASN A 930 -24.85 -44.08 16.20
CA ASN A 930 -25.17 -42.73 15.73
C ASN A 930 -26.59 -42.63 15.15
N THR A 931 -27.56 -43.13 15.91
CA THR A 931 -29.01 -43.07 15.62
C THR A 931 -29.73 -42.13 16.60
N ASP A 932 -31.03 -41.89 16.38
CA ASP A 932 -31.78 -40.86 17.11
C ASP A 932 -32.67 -41.54 18.16
N PRO A 933 -32.34 -41.45 19.47
CA PRO A 933 -33.04 -42.18 20.53
C PRO A 933 -34.48 -41.70 20.76
N ALA A 934 -34.95 -40.69 20.02
CA ALA A 934 -36.33 -40.21 20.04
C ALA A 934 -37.15 -40.64 18.80
N ASP A 935 -36.55 -41.31 17.82
CA ASP A 935 -37.22 -41.76 16.59
C ASP A 935 -37.13 -43.29 16.42
N PRO A 936 -38.24 -44.04 16.63
CA PRO A 936 -38.23 -45.50 16.58
C PRO A 936 -38.04 -46.07 15.16
N THR A 937 -37.86 -45.21 14.16
CA THR A 937 -37.49 -45.59 12.79
C THR A 937 -36.02 -45.35 12.47
N SER A 938 -35.28 -44.69 13.37
CA SER A 938 -33.85 -44.42 13.27
C SER A 938 -33.09 -45.44 14.11
N PHE A 939 -32.72 -46.58 13.52
CA PHE A 939 -31.98 -47.63 14.23
C PHE A 939 -30.95 -48.31 13.33
N PHE A 940 -29.90 -48.87 13.94
CA PHE A 940 -28.92 -49.65 13.20
C PHE A 940 -29.51 -50.97 12.70
N ALA A 941 -29.53 -51.14 11.38
CA ALA A 941 -30.05 -52.32 10.72
C ALA A 941 -29.03 -52.90 9.73
N VAL A 942 -28.96 -54.22 9.71
CA VAL A 942 -28.11 -55.00 8.80
C VAL A 942 -29.01 -55.76 7.84
N GLN A 943 -28.72 -55.66 6.55
CA GLN A 943 -29.39 -56.39 5.50
C GLN A 943 -28.55 -57.60 5.07
N VAL A 944 -29.22 -58.75 4.92
CA VAL A 944 -28.60 -59.99 4.41
C VAL A 944 -28.87 -60.10 2.92
N LEU A 945 -27.84 -59.93 2.10
CA LEU A 945 -27.90 -60.06 0.64
C LEU A 945 -27.56 -61.50 0.23
N SER A 946 -28.48 -62.43 0.54
CA SER A 946 -28.26 -63.88 0.42
C SER A 946 -27.85 -64.36 -0.98
N VAL A 947 -28.30 -63.71 -2.05
CA VAL A 947 -27.94 -64.04 -3.44
C VAL A 947 -26.48 -63.68 -3.77
N LEU A 948 -25.91 -62.70 -3.06
CA LEU A 948 -24.56 -62.18 -3.28
C LEU A 948 -23.56 -62.69 -2.24
N GLY A 949 -24.00 -63.42 -1.21
CA GLY A 949 -23.10 -63.84 -0.15
C GLY A 949 -22.59 -62.69 0.69
N GLN A 950 -23.43 -61.70 1.02
CA GLN A 950 -22.98 -60.44 1.64
C GLN A 950 -23.89 -59.96 2.79
N LEU A 951 -23.28 -59.28 3.76
CA LEU A 951 -23.95 -58.44 4.77
C LEU A 951 -23.74 -56.98 4.40
N ASP A 952 -24.79 -56.18 4.45
CA ASP A 952 -24.77 -54.76 4.05
C ASP A 952 -25.48 -53.88 5.09
N TRP A 953 -25.01 -52.65 5.29
CA TRP A 953 -25.57 -51.69 6.26
C TRP A 953 -25.16 -50.25 5.90
N ASP A 954 -25.90 -49.28 6.44
CA ASP A 954 -25.56 -47.86 6.27
C ASP A 954 -24.35 -47.49 7.13
N GLN A 955 -23.19 -47.31 6.49
CA GLN A 955 -21.94 -47.01 7.18
C GLN A 955 -21.92 -45.57 7.71
N ARG A 956 -21.47 -45.41 8.96
CA ARG A 956 -21.13 -44.10 9.55
C ARG A 956 -19.60 -43.91 9.55
N PRO A 957 -19.09 -42.78 9.04
CA PRO A 957 -17.64 -42.56 8.87
C PRO A 957 -16.88 -42.40 10.20
N ASP A 958 -17.58 -42.20 11.30
CA ASP A 958 -17.08 -42.01 12.67
C ASP A 958 -17.31 -43.24 13.58
N ARG A 959 -17.59 -44.41 12.98
CA ARG A 959 -17.80 -45.67 13.71
C ARG A 959 -16.92 -46.79 13.19
N LEU A 960 -16.58 -47.71 14.08
CA LEU A 960 -15.85 -48.94 13.78
C LEU A 960 -16.80 -50.13 13.85
N TYR A 961 -16.74 -50.99 12.84
CA TYR A 961 -17.57 -52.17 12.71
C TYR A 961 -16.73 -53.45 12.83
N GLN A 962 -17.24 -54.43 13.56
CA GLN A 962 -16.65 -55.77 13.65
C GLN A 962 -17.69 -56.83 13.29
N VAL A 963 -17.38 -57.68 12.31
CA VAL A 963 -18.29 -58.74 11.86
C VAL A 963 -17.87 -60.07 12.47
N PHE A 964 -18.80 -60.76 13.11
CA PHE A 964 -18.56 -62.07 13.72
C PHE A 964 -19.48 -63.15 13.14
N GLN A 965 -19.02 -64.39 13.20
CA GLN A 965 -19.74 -65.60 12.80
C GLN A 965 -19.88 -66.58 13.97
N ALA A 966 -20.97 -67.33 14.03
CA ALA A 966 -21.12 -68.49 14.91
C ALA A 966 -21.99 -69.58 14.28
N LEU A 967 -21.80 -70.84 14.67
CA LEU A 967 -22.66 -71.96 14.25
C LEU A 967 -23.98 -72.03 15.05
N GLU A 968 -24.00 -71.47 16.26
CA GLU A 968 -25.16 -71.40 17.14
C GLU A 968 -25.16 -70.06 17.88
N LEU A 969 -26.33 -69.47 18.14
CA LEU A 969 -26.44 -68.17 18.84
C LEU A 969 -25.75 -68.16 20.22
N SER A 970 -25.72 -69.30 20.91
CA SER A 970 -25.05 -69.49 22.21
C SER A 970 -23.61 -69.99 22.11
N GLY A 971 -23.06 -70.11 20.89
CA GLY A 971 -21.74 -70.63 20.62
C GLY A 971 -20.61 -69.60 20.78
N ILE A 972 -19.40 -70.03 20.43
CA ILE A 972 -18.25 -69.12 20.30
C ILE A 972 -18.43 -68.31 19.00
N TRP A 973 -18.24 -67.00 19.10
CA TRP A 973 -18.29 -66.07 17.98
C TRP A 973 -16.87 -65.80 17.47
N ASP A 974 -16.61 -66.20 16.24
CA ASP A 974 -15.33 -65.97 15.57
C ASP A 974 -15.39 -64.65 14.80
N LEU A 975 -14.38 -63.79 14.99
CA LEU A 975 -14.26 -62.53 14.25
C LEU A 975 -13.89 -62.84 12.79
N ILE A 976 -14.73 -62.38 11.86
CA ILE A 976 -14.53 -62.50 10.42
C ILE A 976 -13.71 -61.31 9.92
N GLU A 977 -14.12 -60.10 10.30
CA GLU A 977 -13.52 -58.85 9.81
C GLU A 977 -13.55 -57.76 10.87
N SER A 978 -12.40 -57.13 11.11
CA SER A 978 -12.25 -55.94 11.96
C SER A 978 -12.19 -54.67 11.13
N ASN A 979 -12.77 -53.57 11.62
CA ASN A 979 -12.88 -52.31 10.89
C ASN A 979 -13.58 -52.50 9.53
N ALA A 980 -14.62 -53.33 9.55
CA ALA A 980 -15.34 -53.75 8.38
C ALA A 980 -16.00 -52.56 7.65
N VAL A 981 -15.96 -52.62 6.32
CA VAL A 981 -16.65 -51.66 5.45
C VAL A 981 -17.72 -52.43 4.69
N PRO A 982 -19.02 -52.07 4.81
CA PRO A 982 -20.07 -52.77 4.09
C PRO A 982 -19.99 -52.50 2.57
N PRO A 983 -20.40 -53.46 1.72
CA PRO A 983 -20.86 -54.79 2.11
C PRO A 983 -19.70 -55.76 2.41
N VAL A 984 -19.88 -56.63 3.41
CA VAL A 984 -18.91 -57.67 3.80
C VAL A 984 -19.33 -59.02 3.25
N SER A 985 -18.41 -59.69 2.55
CA SER A 985 -18.64 -61.04 2.03
C SER A 985 -18.64 -62.09 3.15
N VAL A 986 -19.65 -62.95 3.14
CA VAL A 986 -19.84 -64.05 4.08
C VAL A 986 -20.20 -65.34 3.35
N ASP A 987 -19.80 -66.47 3.91
CA ASP A 987 -20.09 -67.79 3.35
C ASP A 987 -21.47 -68.28 3.83
N PHE A 988 -22.32 -68.78 2.94
CA PHE A 988 -23.62 -69.35 3.31
C PHE A 988 -23.70 -70.86 3.00
N GLU A 989 -22.57 -71.54 2.78
CA GLU A 989 -22.55 -72.96 2.38
C GLU A 989 -23.10 -73.92 3.45
N GLU A 990 -23.19 -73.52 4.72
CA GLU A 990 -23.74 -74.35 5.82
C GLU A 990 -25.14 -73.89 6.28
N PRO A 991 -26.13 -74.79 6.50
CA PRO A 991 -27.53 -74.43 6.76
C PRO A 991 -27.85 -73.74 8.11
N SER A 992 -26.84 -73.41 8.92
CA SER A 992 -27.02 -72.88 10.28
C SER A 992 -25.82 -72.05 10.73
N GLN A 993 -25.64 -70.88 10.12
CA GLN A 993 -24.65 -69.89 10.54
C GLN A 993 -25.36 -68.59 10.94
N PHE A 994 -24.88 -68.00 12.04
CA PHE A 994 -25.34 -66.74 12.60
C PHE A 994 -24.26 -65.68 12.42
N TYR A 995 -24.69 -64.46 12.18
CA TYR A 995 -23.82 -63.29 12.02
C TYR A 995 -24.26 -62.20 12.98
N LYS A 996 -23.28 -61.48 13.56
CA LYS A 996 -23.52 -60.24 14.30
C LYS A 996 -22.51 -59.19 13.87
N ILE A 997 -22.92 -57.93 13.98
CA ILE A 997 -22.07 -56.77 13.74
C ILE A 997 -22.05 -55.97 15.03
N GLU A 998 -20.86 -55.76 15.57
CA GLU A 998 -20.65 -54.87 16.72
C GLU A 998 -20.22 -53.50 16.17
N VAL A 999 -20.83 -52.43 16.70
CA VAL A 999 -20.55 -51.04 16.36
C VAL A 999 -19.90 -50.37 17.56
N SER A 1000 -18.85 -49.60 17.35
CA SER A 1000 -18.12 -48.90 18.42
C SER A 1000 -17.60 -47.54 17.98
N VAL A 1001 -17.26 -46.69 18.95
CA VAL A 1001 -16.67 -45.38 18.74
C VAL A 1001 -15.13 -45.53 18.75
N PRO A 1002 -14.37 -44.86 17.86
CA PRO A 1002 -12.91 -44.93 17.89
C PRO A 1002 -12.32 -44.51 19.25
N GLY A 1003 -11.69 -45.44 19.96
CA GLY A 1003 -11.02 -45.18 21.23
C GLY A 1003 -11.84 -45.43 22.49
N SER A 1004 -13.09 -45.92 22.37
CA SER A 1004 -13.92 -46.44 23.47
C SER A 1004 -13.53 -47.87 23.88
#